data_AF-A0AAW2LHH1-F1
#
_entry.id   AF-A0AAW2LHH1-F1
#
_cell.length_a   1.000
_cell.length_b   1.000
_cell.length_c   1.000
_cell.angle_alpha   90.00
_cell.angle_beta   90.00
_cell.angle_gamma   90.00
#
_symmetry.space_group_name_H-M   'P 1'
#
loop_
_entity.id
_entity.type
_entity.pdbx_description
1 polymer ?
#
loop_
_entity_poly.entity_id
_entity_poly.type
_entity_poly.pdbx_seq_one_letter_code
_entity_poly.pdbx_strand_id
1 'polypeptide(L)'
;MALGDLMAASRFSQSSAAVLNHLEQVSASGNYVQEDGERSAYSVNDVYDDTNARDLSETASSSYVAMTTTTSMAYLPQTVVLCELRHDGYEESVPSGPSDSGLVSKWRPRERMKTGCVALVLCLNISVDPPDVIKISPCARMECWIDPFSMAPQKALEAIGRTLNQQYERWQPKVRKTMIFFRLDTKISLDPTVDEVKKLCTTCPKCAKSERVLFHYNGHGVPKPTPNGEIWLFNKSYTQYIPLPISDLDSWLRTPSIYVFDCSAAGMIVSAFIELLDSGTSTSVPSMRDCILLAACEAHETLQSVEFPADVFTSCLTTPIKMALRWFCTRSLLHESFDHSLIDRIPGRQTDRKTLLGELNWIFTAVTDTIAWNSFICCIFYPCALRDAWDMAAEICLAQLPTLVENPNAEFQPSPFFTEQLTAFEVWLDHGSEHKKPPEQLPIVLQIFGYGAMGRGFGLSVGIFPYVLKLLQTTTPELRQILVFIWTKILALDKSCQVDLVKDGGHTYFIRFLDSVEAYPEQRAMAAFVLAVIVDGHRRGQEACIEAGLTHICLQHLHGSSSAETQTEPLFLQWICLCLGKLWEDFVEAQMIGLHADAPAILAPLLSEPQPEVRAAAVFALGTVLDVGFDTSRDGLGDEDGDNDEKITAEAGIIKSLLNVVSDGSPLVRAEVAVALSRFAFSHNKHLKSVAAAYGKPQSNSVLASLPSLVMKGSGSGNTTPTHHIPHGSIIPAPVAPLSRVGNESQAVARDGRVSTSSPLAMPGLMHGSPLSDDSSQHSDSGHLMTLVAMAFSTIQGEGH
;
A
#
# COMPACT_ATOMS: atom_id res chain seq x y z
N MET A 1 -5.79 -15.66 1.73
CA MET A 1 -6.73 -14.53 1.57
C MET A 1 -7.89 -14.55 2.58
N ALA A 2 -8.26 -15.70 3.17
CA ALA A 2 -9.37 -15.83 4.12
C ALA A 2 -9.24 -15.14 5.52
N LEU A 3 -8.45 -14.07 5.67
CA LEU A 3 -8.33 -13.31 6.94
C LEU A 3 -9.03 -11.94 6.90
N GLY A 4 -9.33 -11.41 5.72
CA GLY A 4 -10.13 -10.19 5.56
C GLY A 4 -11.59 -10.41 5.98
N ASP A 5 -12.20 -11.48 5.44
CA ASP A 5 -13.63 -11.79 5.60
C ASP A 5 -14.03 -12.04 7.06
N LEU A 6 -13.14 -12.66 7.84
CA LEU A 6 -13.35 -12.99 9.25
C LEU A 6 -13.41 -11.73 10.15
N MET A 7 -12.84 -10.60 9.71
CA MET A 7 -12.86 -9.31 10.41
C MET A 7 -14.00 -8.38 9.96
N ALA A 8 -14.58 -8.58 8.77
CA ALA A 8 -15.75 -7.83 8.31
C ALA A 8 -17.03 -8.31 9.03
N ALA A 9 -17.15 -9.62 9.25
CA ALA A 9 -18.34 -10.25 9.84
C ALA A 9 -18.63 -9.83 11.30
N SER A 10 -17.62 -9.49 12.12
CA SER A 10 -17.84 -9.17 13.54
C SER A 10 -18.61 -7.87 13.75
N ARG A 11 -18.50 -6.89 12.84
CA ARG A 11 -19.17 -5.58 12.96
C ARG A 11 -20.68 -5.62 12.72
N PHE A 12 -21.22 -6.67 12.10
CA PHE A 12 -22.65 -6.78 11.79
C PHE A 12 -23.43 -7.79 12.66
N SER A 13 -22.76 -8.53 13.55
CA SER A 13 -23.42 -9.54 14.41
C SER A 13 -24.19 -8.96 15.62
N GLN A 14 -24.34 -7.63 15.72
CA GLN A 14 -25.19 -6.97 16.73
C GLN A 14 -26.46 -6.29 16.15
N SER A 15 -26.97 -6.76 15.00
CA SER A 15 -28.34 -6.42 14.57
C SER A 15 -28.92 -7.43 13.57
N SER A 16 -29.52 -8.51 14.07
CA SER A 16 -30.33 -9.45 13.26
C SER A 16 -31.71 -9.73 13.86
N ALA A 17 -32.46 -8.65 14.14
CA ALA A 17 -33.91 -8.77 14.24
C ALA A 17 -34.49 -9.09 12.84
N ALA A 18 -34.74 -10.36 12.57
CA ALA A 18 -35.20 -10.83 11.27
C ALA A 18 -36.60 -10.29 10.92
N VAL A 19 -36.66 -9.34 9.99
CA VAL A 19 -37.92 -8.90 9.34
C VAL A 19 -38.13 -9.74 8.09
N LEU A 20 -39.01 -10.73 8.18
CA LEU A 20 -39.32 -11.66 7.08
C LEU A 20 -40.36 -11.04 6.13
N ASN A 21 -39.91 -10.35 5.08
CA ASN A 21 -40.80 -9.90 4.00
C ASN A 21 -40.99 -11.03 2.97
N HIS A 22 -42.16 -11.67 2.98
CA HIS A 22 -42.61 -12.50 1.88
C HIS A 22 -42.83 -11.66 0.62
N LEU A 23 -42.20 -12.02 -0.49
CA LEU A 23 -42.60 -11.57 -1.82
C LEU A 23 -42.50 -12.72 -2.82
N GLU A 24 -43.64 -13.31 -3.18
CA GLU A 24 -43.73 -14.28 -4.27
C GLU A 24 -43.60 -13.55 -5.62
N GLN A 25 -42.63 -13.93 -6.44
CA GLN A 25 -42.64 -13.58 -7.87
C GLN A 25 -43.46 -14.62 -8.65
N VAL A 26 -44.74 -14.32 -8.90
CA VAL A 26 -45.54 -15.04 -9.89
C VAL A 26 -45.39 -14.36 -11.25
N SER A 27 -45.01 -15.13 -12.27
CA SER A 27 -44.76 -14.65 -13.62
C SER A 27 -46.06 -14.34 -14.37
N ALA A 28 -46.20 -13.11 -14.88
CA ALA A 28 -47.33 -12.72 -15.73
C ALA A 28 -46.88 -12.49 -17.18
N SER A 29 -47.09 -13.49 -18.03
CA SER A 29 -46.96 -13.35 -19.49
C SER A 29 -48.28 -12.80 -20.05
N GLY A 30 -48.27 -11.57 -20.57
CA GLY A 30 -49.47 -10.96 -21.14
C GLY A 30 -49.87 -11.59 -22.48
N ASN A 31 -51.13 -12.02 -22.58
CA ASN A 31 -51.80 -12.27 -23.85
C ASN A 31 -53.22 -11.68 -23.81
N TYR A 32 -53.64 -11.07 -24.91
CA TYR A 32 -54.94 -10.41 -25.09
C TYR A 32 -56.11 -11.38 -24.95
N VAL A 33 -57.23 -10.96 -24.32
CA VAL A 33 -58.62 -11.02 -24.84
C VAL A 33 -59.54 -10.10 -24.00
N GLN A 34 -60.10 -9.08 -24.67
CA GLN A 34 -61.49 -8.57 -24.70
C GLN A 34 -62.39 -8.43 -23.45
N GLU A 35 -63.23 -7.38 -23.48
CA GLU A 35 -64.14 -6.86 -22.43
C GLU A 35 -65.46 -7.64 -22.22
N ASP A 36 -66.22 -7.17 -21.20
CA ASP A 36 -67.58 -7.51 -20.71
C ASP A 36 -67.62 -8.44 -19.46
N GLY A 37 -68.35 -8.14 -18.37
CA GLY A 37 -69.13 -6.96 -18.01
C GLY A 37 -69.89 -7.11 -16.65
N GLU A 38 -70.34 -5.98 -16.09
CA GLU A 38 -71.33 -5.80 -14.99
C GLU A 38 -71.07 -6.17 -13.50
N ARG A 39 -71.40 -5.18 -12.65
CA ARG A 39 -72.07 -5.24 -11.31
C ARG A 39 -71.28 -5.74 -10.07
N SER A 40 -71.43 -5.16 -8.87
CA SER A 40 -72.18 -3.95 -8.44
C SER A 40 -71.77 -3.49 -7.02
N ALA A 41 -71.91 -2.17 -6.75
CA ALA A 41 -72.16 -1.53 -5.44
C ALA A 41 -71.12 -1.69 -4.30
N TYR A 42 -70.39 -0.63 -3.93
CA TYR A 42 -70.80 0.48 -3.03
C TYR A 42 -70.82 0.04 -1.55
N SER A 43 -69.87 0.50 -0.72
CA SER A 43 -69.88 1.79 0.01
C SER A 43 -70.74 1.71 1.29
N VAL A 44 -70.44 2.34 2.43
CA VAL A 44 -69.32 3.11 3.01
C VAL A 44 -69.94 3.75 4.28
N ASN A 45 -69.17 4.00 5.35
CA ASN A 45 -69.47 5.02 6.38
C ASN A 45 -70.69 4.81 7.34
N ASP A 46 -70.81 5.49 8.50
CA ASP A 46 -69.90 6.46 9.14
C ASP A 46 -69.98 6.48 10.69
N VAL A 47 -69.01 7.22 11.23
CA VAL A 47 -68.57 7.57 12.60
C VAL A 47 -69.60 8.19 13.58
N TYR A 48 -69.19 8.17 14.88
CA TYR A 48 -69.50 9.02 16.07
C TYR A 48 -70.43 8.39 17.12
N ASP A 49 -70.18 8.40 18.44
CA ASP A 49 -69.53 9.43 19.29
C ASP A 49 -69.05 8.87 20.68
N ASP A 50 -68.73 9.76 21.63
CA ASP A 50 -67.63 9.63 22.60
C ASP A 50 -67.93 9.13 24.06
N THR A 51 -66.86 8.76 24.77
CA THR A 51 -66.65 8.66 26.24
C THR A 51 -67.45 7.66 27.12
N ASN A 52 -66.76 6.62 27.65
CA ASN A 52 -66.32 6.54 29.07
C ASN A 52 -66.00 5.11 29.59
N ALA A 53 -64.99 5.05 30.46
CA ALA A 53 -64.80 4.16 31.63
C ALA A 53 -65.06 2.63 31.57
N ARG A 54 -63.94 1.89 31.61
CA ARG A 54 -63.60 0.70 32.46
C ARG A 54 -64.48 -0.57 32.52
N ASP A 55 -63.71 -1.68 32.48
CA ASP A 55 -63.88 -3.01 33.10
C ASP A 55 -64.62 -4.16 32.37
N LEU A 56 -63.77 -5.08 31.86
CA LEU A 56 -63.75 -6.54 32.10
C LEU A 56 -64.92 -7.41 31.55
N SER A 57 -64.69 -8.62 31.01
CA SER A 57 -63.49 -9.49 31.05
C SER A 57 -63.39 -10.46 29.85
N GLU A 58 -62.17 -10.92 29.61
CA GLU A 58 -61.80 -11.98 28.66
C GLU A 58 -62.16 -13.39 29.19
N THR A 59 -62.35 -14.38 28.30
CA THR A 59 -61.48 -15.59 28.23
C THR A 59 -61.90 -16.56 27.10
N ALA A 60 -61.00 -17.49 26.77
CA ALA A 60 -61.24 -18.74 26.01
C ALA A 60 -61.21 -18.74 24.46
N SER A 61 -60.36 -17.93 23.81
CA SER A 61 -60.12 -18.09 22.34
C SER A 61 -58.68 -17.91 21.82
N SER A 62 -57.68 -17.72 22.69
CA SER A 62 -56.27 -17.52 22.27
C SER A 62 -55.42 -18.81 22.28
N SER A 63 -55.83 -19.84 23.02
CA SER A 63 -54.97 -21.00 23.33
C SER A 63 -54.76 -22.00 22.18
N TYR A 64 -55.66 -22.09 21.21
CA TYR A 64 -55.59 -23.10 20.15
C TYR A 64 -54.70 -22.72 18.94
N VAL A 65 -54.48 -21.42 18.69
CA VAL A 65 -53.55 -20.96 17.63
C VAL A 65 -52.10 -20.97 18.15
N ALA A 66 -51.88 -20.63 19.43
CA ALA A 66 -50.53 -20.60 20.00
C ALA A 66 -49.82 -21.97 20.01
N MET A 67 -50.55 -23.08 20.21
CA MET A 67 -49.94 -24.42 20.29
C MET A 67 -49.47 -24.99 18.93
N THR A 68 -50.07 -24.57 17.82
CA THR A 68 -49.72 -25.07 16.47
C THR A 68 -48.52 -24.33 15.89
N THR A 69 -48.40 -23.02 16.10
CA THR A 69 -47.23 -22.25 15.66
C THR A 69 -45.98 -22.58 16.47
N THR A 70 -46.11 -22.83 17.78
CA THR A 70 -44.96 -23.15 18.66
C THR A 70 -44.38 -24.54 18.42
N THR A 71 -45.15 -25.51 17.91
CA THR A 71 -44.62 -26.84 17.55
C THR A 71 -43.90 -26.86 16.20
N SER A 72 -44.10 -25.86 15.32
CA SER A 72 -43.43 -25.80 14.01
C SER A 72 -41.93 -25.53 14.10
N MET A 73 -41.48 -24.71 15.06
CA MET A 73 -40.06 -24.35 15.20
C MET A 73 -39.17 -25.53 15.64
N ALA A 74 -39.75 -26.59 16.21
CA ALA A 74 -39.03 -27.81 16.56
C ALA A 74 -38.60 -28.63 15.32
N TYR A 75 -39.26 -28.45 14.17
CA TYR A 75 -38.94 -29.15 12.92
C TYR A 75 -38.04 -28.33 11.97
N LEU A 76 -37.71 -27.08 12.34
CA LEU A 76 -36.87 -26.16 11.57
C LEU A 76 -35.73 -25.63 12.47
N PRO A 77 -34.73 -26.47 12.80
CA PRO A 77 -33.58 -26.04 13.59
C PRO A 77 -32.80 -24.95 12.84
N GLN A 78 -32.68 -23.77 13.46
CA GLN A 78 -31.89 -22.64 12.95
C GLN A 78 -30.37 -22.87 13.10
N THR A 79 -29.96 -23.95 13.75
CA THR A 79 -28.55 -24.30 13.97
C THR A 79 -27.91 -24.81 12.68
N VAL A 80 -27.24 -23.91 11.97
CA VAL A 80 -26.31 -24.26 10.90
C VAL A 80 -25.02 -24.80 11.52
N VAL A 81 -24.44 -25.85 10.93
CA VAL A 81 -23.21 -26.51 11.40
C VAL A 81 -22.32 -26.78 10.18
N LEU A 82 -21.01 -26.76 10.37
CA LEU A 82 -19.99 -27.02 9.32
C LEU A 82 -20.02 -26.03 8.14
N CYS A 83 -20.52 -24.79 8.35
CA CYS A 83 -20.56 -23.73 7.33
C CYS A 83 -19.67 -22.52 7.69
N GLU A 84 -18.72 -22.71 8.61
CA GLU A 84 -17.65 -21.75 8.93
C GLU A 84 -16.50 -21.83 7.92
N LEU A 85 -15.75 -20.73 7.73
CA LEU A 85 -14.62 -20.61 6.78
C LEU A 85 -13.58 -21.75 6.85
N ARG A 86 -13.38 -22.37 8.01
CA ARG A 86 -12.49 -23.55 8.18
C ARG A 86 -12.97 -24.82 7.46
N HIS A 87 -14.17 -24.81 6.88
CA HIS A 87 -14.76 -25.92 6.13
C HIS A 87 -14.79 -25.69 4.62
N ASP A 88 -14.44 -24.48 4.17
CA ASP A 88 -14.24 -24.22 2.75
C ASP A 88 -13.06 -25.02 2.20
N GLY A 89 -13.08 -25.27 0.88
CA GLY A 89 -12.05 -26.03 0.21
C GLY A 89 -10.67 -25.39 0.41
N TYR A 90 -9.67 -26.21 0.72
CA TYR A 90 -8.30 -25.76 1.00
C TYR A 90 -7.62 -25.23 -0.28
N GLU A 91 -7.94 -23.99 -0.67
CA GLU A 91 -7.09 -23.23 -1.57
C GLU A 91 -5.77 -22.97 -0.85
N GLU A 92 -4.78 -23.80 -1.21
CA GLU A 92 -3.42 -23.75 -0.68
C GLU A 92 -2.91 -22.31 -0.71
N SER A 93 -2.58 -21.76 0.45
CA SER A 93 -2.08 -20.40 0.61
C SER A 93 -0.72 -20.27 -0.08
N VAL A 94 -0.75 -19.91 -1.36
CA VAL A 94 0.42 -19.82 -2.24
C VAL A 94 1.55 -19.11 -1.48
N PRO A 95 2.66 -19.80 -1.15
CA PRO A 95 3.67 -19.22 -0.30
C PRO A 95 4.25 -17.97 -0.98
N SER A 96 3.94 -16.80 -0.42
CA SER A 96 4.53 -15.52 -0.79
C SER A 96 5.96 -15.40 -0.25
N GLY A 97 6.77 -16.41 -0.54
CA GLY A 97 8.23 -16.29 -0.49
C GLY A 97 8.72 -15.26 -1.49
N PRO A 98 10.00 -14.86 -1.42
CA PRO A 98 10.61 -13.84 -2.27
C PRO A 98 10.77 -14.35 -3.72
N SER A 99 9.66 -14.50 -4.42
CA SER A 99 9.60 -14.71 -5.84
C SER A 99 9.77 -13.37 -6.53
N ASP A 100 10.83 -13.22 -7.33
CA ASP A 100 11.10 -12.01 -8.13
C ASP A 100 9.97 -11.70 -9.15
N SER A 101 9.01 -12.62 -9.33
CA SER A 101 7.81 -12.49 -10.14
C SER A 101 6.53 -12.13 -9.35
N GLY A 102 6.56 -12.12 -8.02
CA GLY A 102 5.40 -11.86 -7.16
C GLY A 102 4.99 -10.38 -7.08
N LEU A 103 3.76 -10.11 -6.64
CA LEU A 103 3.20 -8.75 -6.46
C LEU A 103 4.09 -7.87 -5.55
N VAL A 104 4.67 -8.49 -4.53
CA VAL A 104 5.58 -7.92 -3.52
C VAL A 104 6.80 -7.20 -4.13
N SER A 105 7.36 -7.70 -5.24
CA SER A 105 8.61 -7.17 -5.82
C SER A 105 8.44 -5.81 -6.54
N LYS A 106 7.21 -5.40 -6.85
CA LYS A 106 6.95 -4.28 -7.79
C LYS A 106 6.83 -2.90 -7.14
N TRP A 107 6.49 -2.80 -5.86
CA TRP A 107 6.23 -1.51 -5.20
C TRP A 107 7.44 -0.92 -4.49
N ARG A 108 8.37 -1.75 -4.00
CA ARG A 108 9.59 -1.28 -3.34
C ARG A 108 10.52 -0.62 -4.37
N PRO A 109 10.92 0.67 -4.21
CA PRO A 109 11.87 1.29 -5.11
C PRO A 109 13.21 0.56 -5.07
N ARG A 110 13.62 -0.06 -6.19
CA ARG A 110 14.83 -0.91 -6.27
C ARG A 110 16.10 -0.18 -5.81
N GLU A 111 16.19 1.12 -6.07
CA GLU A 111 17.18 2.00 -5.47
C GLU A 111 16.67 3.44 -5.46
N ARG A 112 16.92 4.19 -4.37
CA ARG A 112 16.60 5.63 -4.33
C ARG A 112 17.70 6.42 -5.05
N MET A 113 17.62 6.45 -6.37
CA MET A 113 18.50 7.24 -7.24
C MET A 113 18.53 8.70 -6.78
N LYS A 114 19.73 9.27 -6.68
CA LYS A 114 19.97 10.68 -6.35
C LYS A 114 20.65 11.37 -7.52
N THR A 115 20.50 12.69 -7.58
CA THR A 115 21.34 13.55 -8.43
C THR A 115 22.47 14.12 -7.58
N GLY A 116 23.70 13.70 -7.89
CA GLY A 116 24.91 14.00 -7.10
C GLY A 116 25.76 15.15 -7.65
N CYS A 117 25.57 15.54 -8.90
CA CYS A 117 26.30 16.63 -9.54
C CYS A 117 25.42 17.37 -10.55
N VAL A 118 25.62 18.69 -10.66
CA VAL A 118 24.87 19.58 -11.57
C VAL A 118 25.87 20.37 -12.42
N ALA A 119 25.71 20.31 -13.74
CA ALA A 119 26.44 21.09 -14.73
C ALA A 119 25.50 22.14 -15.32
N LEU A 120 25.76 23.42 -15.07
CA LEU A 120 25.01 24.54 -15.66
C LEU A 120 25.86 25.16 -16.77
N VAL A 121 25.38 25.09 -18.01
CA VAL A 121 25.99 25.67 -19.21
C VAL A 121 25.07 26.76 -19.73
N LEU A 122 25.51 28.02 -19.62
CA LEU A 122 24.75 29.19 -20.05
C LEU A 122 25.45 29.82 -21.25
N CYS A 123 24.75 29.91 -22.38
CA CYS A 123 25.25 30.52 -23.62
C CYS A 123 24.34 31.69 -24.00
N LEU A 124 24.61 32.87 -23.44
CA LEU A 124 23.74 34.04 -23.46
C LEU A 124 24.30 35.24 -24.22
N ASN A 125 25.64 35.42 -24.28
CA ASN A 125 26.33 36.50 -25.02
C ASN A 125 25.62 37.87 -24.93
N ILE A 126 25.42 38.34 -23.70
CA ILE A 126 24.49 39.43 -23.39
C ILE A 126 24.80 40.69 -24.20
N SER A 127 23.78 41.22 -24.87
CA SER A 127 23.79 42.35 -25.84
C SER A 127 24.11 42.00 -27.30
N VAL A 128 24.36 40.73 -27.64
CA VAL A 128 24.58 40.27 -29.01
C VAL A 128 23.58 39.17 -29.34
N ASP A 129 22.58 39.50 -30.15
CA ASP A 129 21.56 38.54 -30.58
C ASP A 129 22.11 37.60 -31.68
N PRO A 130 21.79 36.29 -31.65
CA PRO A 130 22.23 35.35 -32.67
C PRO A 130 21.51 35.58 -34.02
N PRO A 131 22.15 35.22 -35.15
CA PRO A 131 21.73 35.64 -36.49
C PRO A 131 20.37 35.10 -36.98
N ASP A 132 19.82 34.10 -36.29
CA ASP A 132 18.59 33.37 -36.62
C ASP A 132 17.41 33.69 -35.66
N VAL A 133 17.61 34.66 -34.75
CA VAL A 133 16.60 35.13 -33.79
C VAL A 133 16.35 36.64 -34.00
N ILE A 134 15.23 36.96 -34.64
CA ILE A 134 14.79 38.36 -34.81
C ILE A 134 13.97 38.77 -33.58
N LYS A 135 14.57 39.59 -32.70
CA LYS A 135 13.89 40.15 -31.53
C LYS A 135 13.09 41.40 -31.91
N ILE A 136 11.77 41.27 -32.03
CA ILE A 136 10.84 42.38 -32.24
C ILE A 136 10.68 43.15 -30.91
N SER A 137 10.64 44.49 -30.93
CA SER A 137 10.44 45.28 -29.71
C SER A 137 8.93 45.55 -29.47
N PRO A 138 8.40 45.37 -28.25
CA PRO A 138 9.06 44.82 -27.05
C PRO A 138 9.24 43.29 -27.09
N CYS A 139 10.29 42.78 -26.44
CA CYS A 139 10.54 41.34 -26.28
C CYS A 139 10.94 40.98 -24.84
N ALA A 140 10.64 39.73 -24.46
CA ALA A 140 11.18 39.10 -23.27
C ALA A 140 12.72 39.12 -23.28
N ARG A 141 13.31 39.56 -22.16
CA ARG A 141 14.77 39.70 -21.95
C ARG A 141 15.25 39.23 -20.59
N MET A 142 14.34 39.09 -19.62
CA MET A 142 14.68 38.70 -18.25
C MET A 142 15.13 37.23 -18.24
N GLU A 143 16.23 36.95 -17.57
CA GLU A 143 16.85 35.61 -17.44
C GLU A 143 16.99 35.29 -15.95
N CYS A 144 16.45 34.16 -15.49
CA CYS A 144 16.45 33.73 -14.09
C CYS A 144 15.92 34.81 -13.12
N TRP A 145 14.92 35.58 -13.57
CA TRP A 145 14.34 36.75 -12.90
C TRP A 145 15.27 37.98 -12.75
N ILE A 146 16.31 38.09 -13.56
CA ILE A 146 17.21 39.25 -13.64
C ILE A 146 17.09 39.89 -15.02
N ASP A 147 16.94 41.21 -15.08
CA ASP A 147 17.11 41.95 -16.34
C ASP A 147 18.61 42.03 -16.69
N PRO A 148 19.09 41.39 -17.76
CA PRO A 148 20.50 41.38 -18.13
C PRO A 148 21.02 42.77 -18.56
N PHE A 149 20.14 43.70 -18.93
CA PHE A 149 20.50 45.07 -19.32
C PHE A 149 20.55 46.05 -18.14
N SER A 150 20.10 45.64 -16.96
CA SER A 150 20.15 46.45 -15.73
C SER A 150 21.57 46.64 -15.16
N MET A 151 22.56 45.90 -15.68
CA MET A 151 23.96 45.96 -15.26
C MET A 151 24.91 45.59 -16.41
N ALA A 152 26.22 45.75 -16.20
CA ALA A 152 27.22 45.40 -17.23
C ALA A 152 27.15 43.91 -17.62
N PRO A 153 27.27 43.53 -18.91
CA PRO A 153 27.04 42.18 -19.42
C PRO A 153 27.71 41.05 -18.62
N GLN A 154 29.02 41.18 -18.32
CA GLN A 154 29.76 40.19 -17.53
C GLN A 154 29.16 39.99 -16.12
N LYS A 155 28.75 41.09 -15.46
CA LYS A 155 28.16 41.07 -14.13
C LYS A 155 26.73 40.50 -14.16
N ALA A 156 25.98 40.75 -15.23
CA ALA A 156 24.67 40.15 -15.47
C ALA A 156 24.79 38.63 -15.63
N LEU A 157 25.70 38.15 -16.48
CA LEU A 157 25.95 36.73 -16.71
C LEU A 157 26.35 35.99 -15.42
N GLU A 158 27.24 36.58 -14.61
CA GLU A 158 27.61 36.07 -13.28
C GLU A 158 26.48 36.13 -12.25
N ALA A 159 25.54 37.08 -12.37
CA ALA A 159 24.36 37.15 -11.51
C ALA A 159 23.32 36.09 -11.89
N ILE A 160 23.04 35.92 -13.18
CA ILE A 160 22.13 34.89 -13.73
C ILE A 160 22.62 33.50 -13.33
N GLY A 161 23.89 33.17 -13.60
CA GLY A 161 24.45 31.85 -13.23
C GLY A 161 24.41 31.54 -11.74
N ARG A 162 24.67 32.54 -10.87
CA ARG A 162 24.54 32.37 -9.42
C ARG A 162 23.09 32.18 -8.98
N THR A 163 22.15 32.92 -9.57
CA THR A 163 20.73 32.80 -9.26
C THR A 163 20.18 31.45 -9.71
N LEU A 164 20.50 30.97 -10.91
CA LEU A 164 20.10 29.65 -11.39
C LEU A 164 20.62 28.53 -10.47
N ASN A 165 21.89 28.59 -10.05
CA ASN A 165 22.42 27.66 -9.05
C ASN A 165 21.63 27.72 -7.74
N GLN A 166 21.27 28.91 -7.24
CA GLN A 166 20.44 29.05 -6.04
C GLN A 166 19.01 28.50 -6.22
N GLN A 167 18.45 28.52 -7.43
CA GLN A 167 17.15 27.92 -7.70
C GLN A 167 17.26 26.38 -7.65
N TYR A 168 18.26 25.77 -8.30
CA TYR A 168 18.49 24.32 -8.21
C TYR A 168 18.86 23.85 -6.78
N GLU A 169 19.63 24.63 -6.02
CA GLU A 169 19.96 24.31 -4.61
C GLU A 169 18.72 24.27 -3.69
N ARG A 170 17.58 24.86 -4.07
CA ARG A 170 16.32 24.75 -3.30
C ARG A 170 15.67 23.38 -3.45
N TRP A 171 15.72 22.81 -4.65
CA TRP A 171 15.11 21.51 -4.97
C TRP A 171 15.91 20.32 -4.44
N GLN A 172 17.24 20.42 -4.48
CA GLN A 172 18.15 19.42 -3.91
C GLN A 172 19.03 20.06 -2.83
N PRO A 173 18.47 20.38 -1.64
CA PRO A 173 19.21 21.05 -0.58
C PRO A 173 20.26 20.14 0.04
N LYS A 174 21.38 20.74 0.46
CA LYS A 174 22.52 20.06 1.10
C LYS A 174 22.07 19.33 2.38
N VAL A 175 22.01 18.00 2.35
CA VAL A 175 21.78 17.17 3.54
C VAL A 175 23.00 17.22 4.47
N ARG A 176 23.04 18.24 5.33
CA ARG A 176 24.05 18.37 6.39
C ARG A 176 23.78 17.35 7.50
N LYS A 177 24.18 16.08 7.32
CA LYS A 177 24.15 15.07 8.40
C LYS A 177 25.45 14.36 8.71
N THR A 178 26.55 14.62 7.98
CA THR A 178 27.89 14.26 8.47
C THR A 178 28.91 15.29 8.01
N MET A 179 29.81 15.64 8.94
CA MET A 179 30.96 16.49 8.66
C MET A 179 31.92 15.74 7.72
N ILE A 180 32.43 16.44 6.69
CA ILE A 180 33.46 15.99 5.72
C ILE A 180 32.97 15.09 4.54
N PHE A 181 33.23 15.57 3.31
CA PHE A 181 33.25 14.86 2.00
C PHE A 181 31.99 14.46 1.18
N PHE A 182 30.77 14.94 1.47
CA PHE A 182 29.65 14.88 0.50
C PHE A 182 29.08 16.28 0.19
N ARG A 183 29.37 16.77 -1.02
CA ARG A 183 28.99 18.09 -1.53
C ARG A 183 28.23 17.88 -2.84
N LEU A 184 27.07 18.53 -3.01
CA LEU A 184 26.48 18.70 -4.34
C LEU A 184 27.40 19.65 -5.10
N ASP A 185 28.22 19.09 -6.01
CA ASP A 185 29.19 19.86 -6.77
C ASP A 185 28.49 20.49 -7.99
N THR A 186 27.74 21.58 -7.77
CA THR A 186 27.26 22.39 -8.91
C THR A 186 28.44 23.11 -9.54
N LYS A 187 28.57 23.00 -10.86
CA LYS A 187 29.60 23.66 -11.66
C LYS A 187 28.93 24.50 -12.73
N ILE A 188 29.32 25.76 -12.80
CA ILE A 188 28.74 26.77 -13.69
C ILE A 188 29.77 27.08 -14.78
N SER A 189 29.32 27.07 -16.02
CA SER A 189 30.09 27.41 -17.21
C SER A 189 29.34 28.50 -17.96
N LEU A 190 29.93 29.69 -18.01
CA LEU A 190 29.33 30.92 -18.55
C LEU A 190 29.97 31.24 -19.90
N ASP A 191 29.15 31.38 -20.95
CA ASP A 191 29.53 31.50 -22.37
C ASP A 191 30.71 30.58 -22.77
N PRO A 192 30.66 29.26 -22.50
CA PRO A 192 31.86 28.43 -22.54
C PRO A 192 32.26 27.96 -23.94
N THR A 193 33.50 27.50 -24.02
CA THR A 193 34.05 26.79 -25.17
C THR A 193 33.81 25.27 -25.10
N VAL A 194 33.93 24.59 -26.25
CA VAL A 194 33.83 23.11 -26.33
C VAL A 194 34.79 22.40 -25.37
N ASP A 195 36.03 22.89 -25.22
CA ASP A 195 37.01 22.32 -24.30
C ASP A 195 36.57 22.40 -22.82
N GLU A 196 35.92 23.50 -22.45
CA GLU A 196 35.42 23.72 -21.09
C GLU A 196 34.20 22.85 -20.79
N VAL A 197 33.25 22.75 -21.74
CA VAL A 197 32.10 21.84 -21.64
C VAL A 197 32.57 20.38 -21.60
N LYS A 198 33.57 20.00 -22.40
CA LYS A 198 34.20 18.67 -22.35
C LYS A 198 34.84 18.37 -21.01
N LYS A 199 35.61 19.32 -20.45
CA LYS A 199 36.22 19.20 -19.13
C LYS A 199 35.16 19.10 -18.03
N LEU A 200 34.09 19.88 -18.12
CA LEU A 200 32.93 19.85 -17.21
C LEU A 200 32.27 18.46 -17.24
N CYS A 201 31.80 18.04 -18.41
CA CYS A 201 31.09 16.79 -18.63
C CYS A 201 31.91 15.55 -18.28
N THR A 202 33.24 15.55 -18.49
CA THR A 202 34.12 14.44 -18.07
C THR A 202 34.52 14.47 -16.60
N THR A 203 34.21 15.53 -15.85
CA THR A 203 34.49 15.65 -14.41
C THR A 203 33.24 15.40 -13.56
N CYS A 204 32.04 15.80 -14.01
CA CYS A 204 30.81 15.62 -13.23
C CYS A 204 30.47 14.15 -12.86
N PRO A 205 30.59 13.15 -13.76
CA PRO A 205 30.37 11.74 -13.42
C PRO A 205 31.37 11.21 -12.38
N LYS A 206 32.61 11.73 -12.40
CA LYS A 206 33.64 11.39 -11.40
C LYS A 206 33.32 11.96 -10.02
N CYS A 207 32.69 13.14 -9.96
CA CYS A 207 32.18 13.71 -8.70
C CYS A 207 30.96 12.94 -8.18
N ALA A 208 30.07 12.49 -9.07
CA ALA A 208 28.78 11.90 -8.69
C ALA A 208 28.85 10.47 -8.12
N LYS A 209 29.97 9.73 -8.28
CA LYS A 209 30.18 8.40 -7.66
C LYS A 209 29.01 7.43 -7.89
N SER A 210 28.57 7.30 -9.15
CA SER A 210 27.41 6.51 -9.61
C SER A 210 26.02 7.10 -9.31
N GLU A 211 25.92 8.26 -8.65
CA GLU A 211 24.68 9.06 -8.64
C GLU A 211 24.46 9.76 -10.00
N ARG A 212 23.22 10.19 -10.28
CA ARG A 212 22.82 10.88 -11.52
C ARG A 212 23.52 12.23 -11.67
N VAL A 213 23.90 12.58 -12.90
CA VAL A 213 24.37 13.93 -13.26
C VAL A 213 23.25 14.70 -13.97
N LEU A 214 22.96 15.93 -13.52
CA LEU A 214 22.11 16.87 -14.25
C LEU A 214 22.95 17.77 -15.14
N PHE A 215 22.61 17.87 -16.42
CA PHE A 215 23.17 18.82 -17.38
C PHE A 215 22.08 19.79 -17.83
N HIS A 216 22.26 21.07 -17.54
CA HIS A 216 21.36 22.14 -17.96
C HIS A 216 22.06 23.03 -18.98
N TYR A 217 21.45 23.21 -20.14
CA TYR A 217 21.92 24.05 -21.22
C TYR A 217 20.87 25.12 -21.53
N ASN A 218 21.26 26.38 -21.41
CA ASN A 218 20.50 27.52 -21.92
C ASN A 218 21.23 28.09 -23.14
N GLY A 219 20.52 28.20 -24.27
CA GLY A 219 21.07 28.54 -25.59
C GLY A 219 20.56 29.86 -26.18
N HIS A 220 20.10 30.83 -25.38
CA HIS A 220 19.44 32.03 -25.92
C HIS A 220 20.35 33.06 -26.62
N GLY A 221 21.67 32.98 -26.45
CA GLY A 221 22.69 33.83 -27.10
C GLY A 221 23.37 33.20 -28.31
N VAL A 222 22.95 32.00 -28.72
CA VAL A 222 23.54 31.21 -29.81
C VAL A 222 22.46 30.75 -30.80
N PRO A 223 22.83 30.28 -32.01
CA PRO A 223 21.85 29.80 -32.97
C PRO A 223 21.06 28.58 -32.49
N LYS A 224 19.91 28.33 -33.14
CA LYS A 224 19.11 27.12 -32.95
C LYS A 224 19.91 25.84 -33.23
N PRO A 225 19.63 24.73 -32.51
CA PRO A 225 20.25 23.43 -32.75
C PRO A 225 20.07 22.95 -34.20
N THR A 226 21.05 22.24 -34.73
CA THR A 226 21.04 21.81 -36.15
C THR A 226 20.28 20.49 -36.34
N PRO A 227 19.77 20.21 -37.56
CA PRO A 227 19.25 18.89 -37.92
C PRO A 227 20.25 17.74 -37.81
N ASN A 228 21.55 18.03 -37.72
CA ASN A 228 22.59 17.01 -37.54
C ASN A 228 22.79 16.61 -36.07
N GLY A 229 21.98 17.16 -35.15
CA GLY A 229 22.15 16.92 -33.72
C GLY A 229 23.32 17.67 -33.10
N GLU A 230 23.46 18.97 -33.41
CA GLU A 230 24.51 19.83 -32.86
C GLU A 230 23.89 20.98 -32.04
N ILE A 231 24.47 21.26 -30.86
CA ILE A 231 24.21 22.47 -30.08
C ILE A 231 25.37 23.46 -30.22
N TRP A 232 25.13 24.74 -29.97
CA TRP A 232 26.12 25.79 -30.23
C TRP A 232 26.79 26.29 -28.95
N LEU A 233 28.11 26.53 -29.04
CA LEU A 233 28.99 27.09 -28.00
C LEU A 233 29.84 28.22 -28.61
N PHE A 234 30.73 28.83 -27.82
CA PHE A 234 31.60 29.92 -28.29
C PHE A 234 33.03 29.47 -28.59
N ASN A 235 33.76 30.27 -29.38
CA ASN A 235 35.21 30.26 -29.39
C ASN A 235 35.78 31.22 -28.32
N LYS A 236 37.08 31.09 -27.98
CA LYS A 236 37.74 31.87 -26.92
C LYS A 236 37.74 33.39 -27.11
N SER A 237 37.39 33.88 -28.30
CA SER A 237 37.32 35.30 -28.64
C SER A 237 35.88 35.81 -28.84
N TYR A 238 34.86 34.97 -28.64
CA TYR A 238 33.44 35.28 -28.85
C TYR A 238 33.13 35.83 -30.26
N THR A 239 33.90 35.38 -31.26
CA THR A 239 33.78 35.81 -32.67
C THR A 239 33.04 34.80 -33.55
N GLN A 240 32.94 33.54 -33.11
CA GLN A 240 32.31 32.47 -33.86
C GLN A 240 31.55 31.53 -32.92
N TYR A 241 30.40 31.07 -33.40
CA TYR A 241 29.69 29.93 -32.81
C TYR A 241 30.34 28.63 -33.28
N ILE A 242 30.56 27.71 -32.34
CA ILE A 242 31.21 26.41 -32.57
C ILE A 242 30.18 25.31 -32.29
N PRO A 243 29.93 24.38 -33.24
CA PRO A 243 28.99 23.29 -33.02
C PRO A 243 29.61 22.22 -32.10
N LEU A 244 28.78 21.65 -31.24
CA LEU A 244 29.06 20.51 -30.38
C LEU A 244 28.03 19.41 -30.69
N PRO A 245 28.46 18.27 -31.28
CA PRO A 245 27.58 17.13 -31.51
C PRO A 245 27.02 16.54 -30.21
N ILE A 246 25.74 16.16 -30.24
CA ILE A 246 25.07 15.49 -29.11
C ILE A 246 25.67 14.11 -28.80
N SER A 247 26.21 13.41 -29.81
CA SER A 247 26.96 12.16 -29.62
C SER A 247 28.17 12.32 -28.70
N ASP A 248 28.88 13.44 -28.84
CA ASP A 248 30.05 13.76 -28.02
C ASP A 248 29.61 14.06 -26.58
N LEU A 249 28.56 14.87 -26.41
CA LEU A 249 27.98 15.22 -25.10
C LEU A 249 27.53 13.98 -24.30
N ASP A 250 26.77 13.06 -24.93
CA ASP A 250 26.34 11.80 -24.30
C ASP A 250 27.54 10.94 -23.89
N SER A 251 28.56 10.83 -24.76
CA SER A 251 29.77 10.05 -24.50
C SER A 251 30.57 10.52 -23.28
N TRP A 252 30.50 11.83 -22.98
CA TRP A 252 31.23 12.46 -21.88
C TRP A 252 30.52 12.32 -20.54
N LEU A 253 29.20 12.51 -20.51
CA LEU A 253 28.38 12.45 -19.29
C LEU A 253 28.02 11.02 -18.89
N ARG A 254 27.66 10.18 -19.87
CA ARG A 254 27.19 8.79 -19.67
C ARG A 254 25.94 8.71 -18.78
N THR A 255 25.48 7.49 -18.52
CA THR A 255 24.35 7.19 -17.62
C THR A 255 24.82 6.83 -16.21
N PRO A 256 24.04 7.13 -15.15
CA PRO A 256 22.73 7.80 -15.17
C PRO A 256 22.83 9.32 -15.33
N SER A 257 21.99 9.91 -16.19
CA SER A 257 21.98 11.35 -16.46
C SER A 257 20.57 11.92 -16.68
N ILE A 258 20.44 13.25 -16.54
CA ILE A 258 19.26 14.02 -16.90
C ILE A 258 19.70 15.32 -17.59
N TYR A 259 19.04 15.67 -18.69
CA TYR A 259 19.35 16.84 -19.50
C TYR A 259 18.17 17.81 -19.52
N VAL A 260 18.45 19.11 -19.44
CA VAL A 260 17.48 20.20 -19.55
C VAL A 260 17.98 21.15 -20.64
N PHE A 261 17.22 21.31 -21.71
CA PHE A 261 17.55 22.17 -22.85
C PHE A 261 16.55 23.33 -22.97
N ASP A 262 16.97 24.52 -22.51
CA ASP A 262 16.24 25.77 -22.67
C ASP A 262 16.78 26.54 -23.88
N CYS A 263 16.17 26.29 -25.05
CA CYS A 263 16.50 26.95 -26.31
C CYS A 263 15.34 26.80 -27.30
N SER A 264 15.35 27.61 -28.35
CA SER A 264 14.43 27.43 -29.49
C SER A 264 14.79 26.16 -30.29
N ALA A 265 13.81 25.52 -30.91
CA ALA A 265 13.95 24.25 -31.62
C ALA A 265 14.54 23.09 -30.78
N ALA A 266 14.34 23.09 -29.45
CA ALA A 266 14.95 22.10 -28.55
C ALA A 266 14.56 20.63 -28.88
N GLY A 267 13.40 20.39 -29.48
CA GLY A 267 12.99 19.06 -29.97
C GLY A 267 13.95 18.44 -31.01
N MET A 268 14.77 19.24 -31.69
CA MET A 268 15.84 18.75 -32.57
C MET A 268 16.90 17.95 -31.79
N ILE A 269 17.22 18.42 -30.57
CA ILE A 269 18.17 17.76 -29.67
C ILE A 269 17.61 16.41 -29.20
N VAL A 270 16.32 16.38 -28.84
CA VAL A 270 15.64 15.14 -28.42
C VAL A 270 15.63 14.11 -29.55
N SER A 271 15.36 14.55 -30.77
CA SER A 271 15.38 13.69 -31.97
C SER A 271 16.77 13.06 -32.18
N ALA A 272 17.84 13.85 -32.09
CA ALA A 272 19.22 13.36 -32.20
C ALA A 272 19.61 12.37 -31.09
N PHE A 273 19.11 12.55 -29.85
CA PHE A 273 19.30 11.56 -28.79
C PHE A 273 18.58 10.24 -29.08
N ILE A 274 17.37 10.27 -29.65
CA ILE A 274 16.62 9.06 -30.04
C ILE A 274 17.37 8.29 -31.14
N GLU A 275 17.81 8.98 -32.20
CA GLU A 275 18.59 8.37 -33.28
C GLU A 275 19.91 7.74 -32.79
N LEU A 276 20.57 8.36 -31.81
CA LEU A 276 21.78 7.84 -31.16
C LEU A 276 21.52 6.56 -30.33
N LEU A 277 20.34 6.43 -29.74
CA LEU A 277 19.93 5.24 -28.97
C LEU A 277 19.59 4.08 -29.90
N ASP A 278 18.81 4.33 -30.95
CA ASP A 278 18.41 3.33 -31.94
C ASP A 278 19.64 2.79 -32.70
N SER A 279 20.54 3.68 -33.14
CA SER A 279 21.79 3.32 -33.82
C SER A 279 22.74 2.45 -32.97
N GLY A 280 22.55 2.43 -31.65
CA GLY A 280 23.40 1.69 -30.70
C GLY A 280 22.95 0.26 -30.39
N THR A 281 21.80 -0.21 -30.90
CA THR A 281 21.15 -1.46 -30.43
C THR A 281 21.02 -2.56 -31.50
N SER A 282 22.16 -2.99 -32.08
CA SER A 282 22.20 -4.11 -33.03
C SER A 282 22.24 -5.52 -32.41
N THR A 283 22.09 -5.65 -31.07
CA THR A 283 21.99 -6.94 -30.38
C THR A 283 20.92 -6.91 -29.29
N SER A 284 20.20 -8.03 -29.16
CA SER A 284 18.99 -8.22 -28.33
C SER A 284 19.05 -7.68 -26.90
N VAL A 285 17.89 -7.18 -26.46
CA VAL A 285 17.59 -6.50 -25.18
C VAL A 285 18.09 -5.05 -25.15
N PRO A 286 17.20 -4.04 -25.16
CA PRO A 286 17.62 -2.67 -24.96
C PRO A 286 18.16 -2.54 -23.54
N SER A 287 19.48 -2.33 -23.42
CA SER A 287 20.06 -1.80 -22.19
C SER A 287 19.42 -0.42 -21.98
N MET A 288 18.47 -0.33 -21.04
CA MET A 288 17.81 0.93 -20.69
C MET A 288 18.86 1.90 -20.16
N ARG A 289 19.40 2.73 -21.05
CA ARG A 289 20.21 3.88 -20.66
C ARG A 289 19.33 4.76 -19.78
N ASP A 290 19.72 4.92 -18.53
CA ASP A 290 19.02 5.80 -17.59
C ASP A 290 19.33 7.27 -17.93
N CYS A 291 18.66 7.75 -18.98
CA CYS A 291 18.78 9.06 -19.58
C CYS A 291 17.39 9.71 -19.59
N ILE A 292 17.27 10.89 -19.00
CA ILE A 292 16.02 11.67 -18.98
C ILE A 292 16.28 12.97 -19.76
N LEU A 293 15.38 13.34 -20.66
CA LEU A 293 15.49 14.53 -21.50
C LEU A 293 14.30 15.46 -21.24
N LEU A 294 14.57 16.73 -20.94
CA LEU A 294 13.57 17.80 -20.82
C LEU A 294 13.94 18.91 -21.81
N ALA A 295 13.05 19.23 -22.73
CA ALA A 295 13.27 20.21 -23.80
C ALA A 295 12.16 21.26 -23.80
N ALA A 296 12.52 22.53 -24.04
CA ALA A 296 11.61 23.66 -23.88
C ALA A 296 10.46 23.75 -24.89
N CYS A 297 10.68 23.26 -26.11
CA CYS A 297 9.75 23.38 -27.24
C CYS A 297 10.02 22.30 -28.30
N GLU A 298 9.07 22.10 -29.23
CA GLU A 298 9.22 21.19 -30.35
C GLU A 298 10.30 21.64 -31.36
N ALA A 299 10.67 20.73 -32.26
CA ALA A 299 11.72 20.92 -33.26
C ALA A 299 11.52 22.13 -34.20
N HIS A 300 10.26 22.56 -34.41
CA HIS A 300 9.90 23.63 -35.32
C HIS A 300 9.54 24.95 -34.62
N GLU A 301 9.48 24.94 -33.29
CA GLU A 301 9.05 26.08 -32.47
C GLU A 301 10.20 27.03 -32.14
N THR A 302 9.86 28.28 -31.81
CA THR A 302 10.82 29.29 -31.36
C THR A 302 10.26 29.97 -30.11
N LEU A 303 11.08 30.06 -29.07
CA LEU A 303 10.70 30.68 -27.80
C LEU A 303 10.52 32.17 -28.00
N GLN A 304 9.26 32.65 -27.92
CA GLN A 304 8.92 34.06 -27.99
C GLN A 304 7.89 34.40 -26.92
N SER A 305 8.16 35.47 -26.18
CA SER A 305 7.25 36.07 -25.22
C SER A 305 7.49 37.58 -25.14
N VAL A 306 6.49 38.31 -24.64
CA VAL A 306 6.57 39.74 -24.34
C VAL A 306 6.38 39.98 -22.83
N GLU A 307 5.53 39.19 -22.19
CA GLU A 307 5.07 39.35 -20.80
C GLU A 307 5.87 38.52 -19.79
N PHE A 308 6.47 37.42 -20.25
CA PHE A 308 7.21 36.45 -19.43
C PHE A 308 8.72 36.61 -19.60
N PRO A 309 9.57 36.11 -18.69
CA PRO A 309 11.02 36.06 -18.92
C PRO A 309 11.38 35.26 -20.18
N ALA A 310 12.62 35.42 -20.67
CA ALA A 310 13.13 34.66 -21.80
C ALA A 310 13.28 33.16 -21.43
N ASP A 311 13.72 32.87 -20.20
CA ASP A 311 13.88 31.53 -19.65
C ASP A 311 12.57 30.97 -19.07
N VAL A 312 11.47 31.01 -19.84
CA VAL A 312 10.15 30.50 -19.39
C VAL A 312 10.25 29.05 -18.92
N PHE A 313 10.92 28.19 -19.70
CA PHE A 313 11.01 26.76 -19.40
C PHE A 313 11.85 26.50 -18.14
N THR A 314 13.03 27.11 -18.03
CA THR A 314 13.83 27.08 -16.80
C THR A 314 13.03 27.60 -15.61
N SER A 315 12.41 28.76 -15.73
CA SER A 315 11.63 29.38 -14.66
C SER A 315 10.41 28.54 -14.22
N CYS A 316 9.77 27.79 -15.12
CA CYS A 316 8.74 26.79 -14.79
C CYS A 316 9.33 25.64 -13.96
N LEU A 317 10.47 25.08 -14.37
CA LEU A 317 11.09 23.94 -13.69
C LEU A 317 11.71 24.31 -12.33
N THR A 318 12.31 25.49 -12.21
CA THR A 318 13.12 25.88 -11.06
C THR A 318 12.39 26.84 -10.10
N THR A 319 11.39 27.57 -10.58
CA THR A 319 10.60 28.55 -9.79
C THR A 319 9.08 28.51 -10.09
N PRO A 320 8.45 27.32 -10.10
CA PRO A 320 7.08 27.10 -10.56
C PRO A 320 6.05 28.06 -9.96
N ILE A 321 6.03 28.25 -8.63
CA ILE A 321 5.04 29.12 -7.95
C ILE A 321 5.10 30.55 -8.47
N LYS A 322 6.30 31.12 -8.64
CA LYS A 322 6.48 32.50 -9.12
C LYS A 322 6.04 32.64 -10.58
N MET A 323 6.31 31.64 -11.41
CA MET A 323 5.87 31.62 -12.80
C MET A 323 4.35 31.45 -12.89
N ALA A 324 3.78 30.47 -12.18
CA ALA A 324 2.35 30.15 -12.18
C ALA A 324 1.49 31.34 -11.73
N LEU A 325 1.87 32.04 -10.65
CA LEU A 325 1.14 33.23 -10.21
C LEU A 325 1.26 34.40 -11.21
N ARG A 326 2.45 34.64 -11.79
CA ARG A 326 2.61 35.68 -12.81
C ARG A 326 1.79 35.37 -14.07
N TRP A 327 1.81 34.13 -14.52
CA TRP A 327 0.99 33.62 -15.64
C TRP A 327 -0.51 33.74 -15.35
N PHE A 328 -0.95 33.38 -14.14
CA PHE A 328 -2.33 33.48 -13.71
C PHE A 328 -2.81 34.93 -13.71
N CYS A 329 -2.10 35.85 -13.05
CA CYS A 329 -2.45 37.27 -13.02
C CYS A 329 -2.58 37.89 -14.42
N THR A 330 -1.78 37.47 -15.39
CA THR A 330 -1.84 38.00 -16.77
C THR A 330 -3.05 37.46 -17.57
N ARG A 331 -3.71 36.39 -17.11
CA ARG A 331 -4.79 35.70 -17.84
C ARG A 331 -6.12 35.63 -17.10
N SER A 332 -6.14 35.89 -15.80
CA SER A 332 -7.35 36.01 -14.98
C SER A 332 -7.92 37.43 -15.04
N LEU A 333 -9.09 37.62 -14.42
CA LEU A 333 -9.76 38.92 -14.31
C LEU A 333 -8.98 39.96 -13.46
N LEU A 334 -7.83 39.57 -12.89
CA LEU A 334 -6.99 40.41 -12.03
C LEU A 334 -5.93 41.21 -12.81
N HIS A 335 -5.84 41.06 -14.14
CA HIS A 335 -4.73 41.58 -14.97
C HIS A 335 -4.54 43.10 -14.90
N GLU A 336 -5.62 43.87 -14.73
CA GLU A 336 -5.59 45.33 -14.63
C GLU A 336 -5.56 45.85 -13.18
N SER A 337 -5.99 45.03 -12.21
CA SER A 337 -6.18 45.46 -10.81
C SER A 337 -5.06 45.04 -9.85
N PHE A 338 -4.18 44.13 -10.25
CA PHE A 338 -3.23 43.49 -9.35
C PHE A 338 -1.77 43.91 -9.60
N ASP A 339 -1.10 44.41 -8.56
CA ASP A 339 0.34 44.73 -8.64
C ASP A 339 1.20 43.46 -8.62
N HIS A 340 1.77 43.10 -9.77
CA HIS A 340 2.70 41.99 -9.92
C HIS A 340 3.94 42.08 -9.00
N SER A 341 4.29 43.24 -8.44
CA SER A 341 5.37 43.39 -7.46
C SER A 341 5.09 42.65 -6.14
N LEU A 342 3.80 42.45 -5.81
CA LEU A 342 3.38 41.72 -4.61
C LEU A 342 3.79 40.23 -4.66
N ILE A 343 3.86 39.62 -5.86
CA ILE A 343 4.28 38.22 -6.05
C ILE A 343 5.73 37.99 -5.56
N ASP A 344 6.58 39.01 -5.67
CA ASP A 344 7.95 38.97 -5.16
C ASP A 344 8.05 39.25 -3.64
N ARG A 345 6.92 39.56 -2.99
CA ARG A 345 6.79 39.93 -1.57
C ARG A 345 5.87 39.00 -0.77
N ILE A 346 5.48 37.84 -1.32
CA ILE A 346 4.60 36.87 -0.64
C ILE A 346 5.21 36.47 0.72
N PRO A 347 4.48 36.64 1.84
CA PRO A 347 5.00 36.33 3.16
C PRO A 347 5.20 34.83 3.37
N GLY A 348 6.25 34.49 4.12
CA GLY A 348 6.50 33.13 4.57
C GLY A 348 7.72 32.44 3.98
N ARG A 349 7.69 31.10 4.00
CA ARG A 349 8.75 30.23 3.47
C ARG A 349 8.11 29.01 2.80
N GLN A 350 8.63 28.60 1.65
CA GLN A 350 8.13 27.43 0.89
C GLN A 350 8.09 26.12 1.71
N THR A 351 8.91 26.00 2.76
CA THR A 351 8.94 24.84 3.66
C THR A 351 7.92 24.90 4.79
N ASP A 352 7.32 26.05 5.06
CA ASP A 352 6.43 26.29 6.20
C ASP A 352 4.98 26.39 5.74
N ARG A 353 4.28 25.26 5.80
CA ARG A 353 2.88 25.09 5.38
C ARG A 353 1.89 26.01 6.11
N LYS A 354 2.28 26.62 7.24
CA LYS A 354 1.45 27.60 7.96
C LYS A 354 1.59 29.02 7.44
N THR A 355 2.36 29.23 6.38
CA THR A 355 2.54 30.53 5.73
C THR A 355 2.02 30.49 4.30
N LEU A 356 1.49 31.62 3.81
CA LEU A 356 0.89 31.74 2.48
C LEU A 356 1.78 31.15 1.37
N LEU A 357 3.09 31.46 1.37
CA LEU A 357 4.03 30.92 0.39
C LEU A 357 4.25 29.39 0.52
N GLY A 358 4.20 28.85 1.73
CA GLY A 358 4.37 27.41 1.97
C GLY A 358 3.10 26.60 1.72
N GLU A 359 1.92 27.16 1.98
CA GLU A 359 0.65 26.56 1.61
C GLU A 359 0.50 26.51 0.08
N LEU A 360 0.72 27.63 -0.63
CA LEU A 360 0.74 27.64 -2.10
C LEU A 360 1.68 26.58 -2.67
N ASN A 361 2.89 26.49 -2.13
CA ASN A 361 3.88 25.50 -2.57
C ASN A 361 3.39 24.06 -2.32
N TRP A 362 2.68 23.83 -1.21
CA TRP A 362 2.12 22.54 -0.85
C TRP A 362 0.94 22.14 -1.75
N ILE A 363 0.00 23.05 -1.99
CA ILE A 363 -1.14 22.86 -2.92
C ILE A 363 -0.62 22.61 -4.33
N PHE A 364 0.34 23.41 -4.81
CA PHE A 364 0.95 23.21 -6.13
C PHE A 364 1.57 21.80 -6.26
N THR A 365 2.36 21.38 -5.26
CA THR A 365 2.96 20.04 -5.25
C THR A 365 1.88 18.95 -5.29
N ALA A 366 0.81 19.11 -4.51
CA ALA A 366 -0.31 18.19 -4.49
C ALA A 366 -1.05 18.10 -5.83
N VAL A 367 -1.37 19.23 -6.46
CA VAL A 367 -1.98 19.27 -7.79
C VAL A 367 -1.07 18.61 -8.82
N THR A 368 0.22 18.95 -8.87
CA THR A 368 1.14 18.42 -9.89
C THR A 368 1.39 16.91 -9.74
N ASP A 369 1.57 16.41 -8.50
CA ASP A 369 1.74 14.98 -8.26
C ASP A 369 0.48 14.19 -8.63
N THR A 370 -0.70 14.78 -8.38
CA THR A 370 -2.00 14.18 -8.71
C THR A 370 -2.22 14.11 -10.23
N ILE A 371 -1.92 15.20 -10.94
CA ILE A 371 -1.96 15.22 -12.41
C ILE A 371 -0.99 14.17 -12.98
N ALA A 372 0.24 14.09 -12.46
CA ALA A 372 1.21 13.08 -12.90
C ALA A 372 0.69 11.65 -12.69
N TRP A 373 0.25 11.33 -11.46
CA TRP A 373 -0.26 10.00 -11.10
C TRP A 373 -1.43 9.57 -12.00
N ASN A 374 -2.44 10.44 -12.18
CA ASN A 374 -3.62 10.13 -12.97
C ASN A 374 -3.31 10.07 -14.49
N SER A 375 -2.41 10.92 -14.98
CA SER A 375 -2.04 10.95 -16.41
C SER A 375 -1.25 9.72 -16.87
N PHE A 376 -0.47 9.08 -15.99
CA PHE A 376 0.17 7.79 -16.27
C PHE A 376 -0.80 6.59 -16.27
N ILE A 377 -2.09 6.83 -15.96
CA ILE A 377 -3.15 5.82 -15.87
C ILE A 377 -4.28 6.05 -16.90
N CYS A 378 -4.65 7.29 -17.24
CA CYS A 378 -5.68 7.61 -18.26
C CYS A 378 -5.50 8.98 -18.95
N CYS A 379 -6.09 9.14 -20.14
CA CYS A 379 -5.84 10.28 -21.04
C CYS A 379 -6.69 11.56 -20.80
N ILE A 380 -6.03 12.70 -20.97
CA ILE A 380 -6.50 14.03 -21.46
C ILE A 380 -7.54 14.83 -20.65
N PHE A 381 -8.59 14.25 -20.05
CA PHE A 381 -9.62 15.07 -19.37
C PHE A 381 -9.22 15.52 -17.95
N TYR A 382 -8.49 14.69 -17.21
CA TYR A 382 -8.11 14.92 -15.81
C TYR A 382 -7.21 16.14 -15.52
N PRO A 383 -6.25 16.51 -16.40
CA PRO A 383 -5.43 17.71 -16.20
C PRO A 383 -6.22 19.03 -16.19
N CYS A 384 -7.48 19.04 -16.63
CA CYS A 384 -8.31 20.24 -16.59
C CYS A 384 -8.87 20.49 -15.19
N ALA A 385 -9.63 19.56 -14.61
CA ALA A 385 -10.28 19.78 -13.31
C ALA A 385 -9.28 20.10 -12.17
N LEU A 386 -8.11 19.46 -12.17
CA LEU A 386 -7.05 19.70 -11.18
C LEU A 386 -6.33 21.04 -11.40
N ARG A 387 -6.27 21.54 -12.63
CA ARG A 387 -5.81 22.91 -12.92
C ARG A 387 -6.84 23.93 -12.42
N ASP A 388 -8.12 23.67 -12.64
CA ASP A 388 -9.19 24.57 -12.20
C ASP A 388 -9.22 24.70 -10.66
N ALA A 389 -8.90 23.62 -9.92
CA ALA A 389 -8.69 23.64 -8.47
C ALA A 389 -7.42 24.43 -8.04
N TRP A 390 -6.33 24.38 -8.81
CA TRP A 390 -5.16 25.23 -8.59
C TRP A 390 -5.50 26.71 -8.84
N ASP A 391 -6.20 27.03 -9.92
CA ASP A 391 -6.56 28.38 -10.29
C ASP A 391 -7.43 29.04 -9.20
N MET A 392 -8.39 28.31 -8.63
CA MET A 392 -9.19 28.75 -7.48
C MET A 392 -8.34 28.99 -6.22
N ALA A 393 -7.43 28.07 -5.87
CA ALA A 393 -6.55 28.23 -4.73
C ALA A 393 -5.57 29.41 -4.89
N ALA A 394 -5.10 29.64 -6.12
CA ALA A 394 -4.27 30.79 -6.47
C ALA A 394 -5.05 32.12 -6.35
N GLU A 395 -6.32 32.16 -6.79
CA GLU A 395 -7.18 33.34 -6.67
C GLU A 395 -7.44 33.71 -5.20
N ILE A 396 -7.83 32.73 -4.36
CA ILE A 396 -8.04 32.90 -2.92
C ILE A 396 -6.76 33.43 -2.23
N CYS A 397 -5.60 32.89 -2.60
CA CYS A 397 -4.32 33.36 -2.08
C CYS A 397 -3.99 34.81 -2.51
N LEU A 398 -4.19 35.14 -3.79
CA LEU A 398 -3.85 36.46 -4.33
C LEU A 398 -4.79 37.54 -3.78
N ALA A 399 -6.05 37.21 -3.50
CA ALA A 399 -7.01 38.12 -2.86
C ALA A 399 -6.58 38.53 -1.43
N GLN A 400 -5.97 37.63 -0.65
CA GLN A 400 -5.46 37.93 0.70
C GLN A 400 -4.15 38.75 0.70
N LEU A 401 -3.37 38.67 -0.39
CA LEU A 401 -1.98 39.14 -0.40
C LEU A 401 -1.80 40.66 -0.15
N PRO A 402 -2.60 41.58 -0.70
CA PRO A 402 -2.45 43.01 -0.41
C PRO A 402 -2.56 43.31 1.09
N THR A 403 -3.58 42.76 1.76
CA THR A 403 -3.82 42.98 3.19
C THR A 403 -2.69 42.42 4.06
N LEU A 404 -2.17 41.23 3.74
CA LEU A 404 -1.05 40.61 4.45
C LEU A 404 0.30 41.33 4.24
N VAL A 405 0.47 42.03 3.11
CA VAL A 405 1.67 42.83 2.82
C VAL A 405 1.62 44.22 3.47
N GLU A 406 0.43 44.83 3.58
CA GLU A 406 0.23 46.11 4.25
C GLU A 406 0.23 46.00 5.77
N ASN A 407 -0.36 44.94 6.33
CA ASN A 407 -0.47 44.75 7.77
C ASN A 407 0.16 43.40 8.21
N PRO A 408 1.39 43.41 8.77
CA PRO A 408 2.06 42.20 9.26
C PRO A 408 1.34 41.47 10.41
N ASN A 409 0.33 42.09 11.03
CA ASN A 409 -0.50 41.48 12.08
C ASN A 409 -1.83 40.93 11.53
N ALA A 410 -2.09 41.02 10.22
CA ALA A 410 -3.28 40.41 9.62
C ALA A 410 -3.17 38.88 9.68
N GLU A 411 -4.28 38.22 10.05
CA GLU A 411 -4.33 36.77 10.17
C GLU A 411 -4.49 36.13 8.79
N PHE A 412 -3.59 35.19 8.47
CA PHE A 412 -3.63 34.40 7.24
C PHE A 412 -4.73 33.33 7.37
N GLN A 413 -5.66 33.30 6.41
CA GLN A 413 -6.72 32.30 6.35
C GLN A 413 -6.30 31.14 5.41
N PRO A 414 -6.18 29.90 5.92
CA PRO A 414 -5.83 28.73 5.11
C PRO A 414 -6.83 28.47 3.98
N SER A 415 -6.34 27.90 2.89
CA SER A 415 -7.17 27.51 1.74
C SER A 415 -8.05 26.28 2.05
N PRO A 416 -9.33 26.25 1.62
CA PRO A 416 -10.21 25.10 1.81
C PRO A 416 -9.83 23.87 0.96
N PHE A 417 -8.87 24.03 0.03
CA PHE A 417 -8.45 23.00 -0.95
C PHE A 417 -8.32 21.59 -0.36
N PHE A 418 -7.59 21.41 0.74
CA PHE A 418 -7.38 20.06 1.29
C PHE A 418 -8.66 19.45 1.88
N THR A 419 -9.54 20.27 2.47
CA THR A 419 -10.83 19.82 3.01
C THR A 419 -11.76 19.39 1.87
N GLU A 420 -11.90 20.20 0.82
CA GLU A 420 -12.72 19.88 -0.35
C GLU A 420 -12.27 18.58 -1.04
N GLN A 421 -10.95 18.38 -1.16
CA GLN A 421 -10.38 17.18 -1.75
C GLN A 421 -10.54 15.94 -0.85
N LEU A 422 -10.71 16.10 0.47
CA LEU A 422 -11.08 15.01 1.38
C LEU A 422 -12.56 14.65 1.29
N THR A 423 -13.46 15.63 1.27
CA THR A 423 -14.90 15.38 1.06
C THR A 423 -15.15 14.69 -0.28
N ALA A 424 -14.46 15.09 -1.35
CA ALA A 424 -14.53 14.41 -2.64
C ALA A 424 -14.01 12.96 -2.60
N PHE A 425 -13.06 12.66 -1.71
CA PHE A 425 -12.53 11.32 -1.49
C PHE A 425 -13.48 10.44 -0.66
N GLU A 426 -14.10 11.00 0.38
CA GLU A 426 -15.15 10.36 1.18
C GLU A 426 -16.35 9.96 0.30
N VAL A 427 -16.84 10.87 -0.54
CA VAL A 427 -17.92 10.56 -1.51
C VAL A 427 -17.54 9.43 -2.47
N TRP A 428 -16.25 9.31 -2.85
CA TRP A 428 -15.78 8.18 -3.67
C TRP A 428 -15.78 6.85 -2.90
N LEU A 429 -15.49 6.86 -1.60
CA LEU A 429 -15.54 5.65 -0.75
C LEU A 429 -17.00 5.18 -0.59
N ASP A 430 -17.92 6.08 -0.22
CA ASP A 430 -19.34 5.78 -0.03
C ASP A 430 -20.01 5.17 -1.27
N HIS A 431 -19.58 5.60 -2.46
CA HIS A 431 -20.13 5.17 -3.74
C HIS A 431 -19.12 4.31 -4.53
N GLY A 432 -18.07 3.80 -3.88
CA GLY A 432 -17.00 3.05 -4.50
C GLY A 432 -17.45 1.69 -5.04
N SER A 433 -16.69 1.13 -5.97
CA SER A 433 -16.85 -0.26 -6.43
C SER A 433 -15.60 -0.69 -7.18
N GLU A 434 -15.24 -1.97 -7.12
CA GLU A 434 -14.05 -2.53 -7.80
C GLU A 434 -13.98 -2.25 -9.30
N HIS A 435 -15.14 -2.06 -9.96
CA HIS A 435 -15.23 -1.77 -11.38
C HIS A 435 -15.10 -0.27 -11.73
N LYS A 436 -15.01 0.61 -10.73
CA LYS A 436 -14.78 2.06 -10.94
C LYS A 436 -13.28 2.36 -11.03
N LYS A 437 -12.96 3.50 -11.64
CA LYS A 437 -11.59 4.00 -11.66
C LYS A 437 -11.12 4.31 -10.22
N PRO A 438 -9.81 4.15 -9.94
CA PRO A 438 -9.21 4.53 -8.66
C PRO A 438 -9.54 5.98 -8.29
N PRO A 439 -9.57 6.32 -6.99
CA PRO A 439 -9.89 7.67 -6.54
C PRO A 439 -8.77 8.64 -6.94
N GLU A 440 -9.15 9.69 -7.65
CA GLU A 440 -8.23 10.70 -8.19
C GLU A 440 -7.52 11.50 -7.10
N GLN A 441 -8.15 11.63 -5.93
CA GLN A 441 -7.68 12.40 -4.79
C GLN A 441 -6.63 11.65 -3.96
N LEU A 442 -6.36 10.37 -4.23
CA LEU A 442 -5.42 9.55 -3.45
C LEU A 442 -4.01 10.18 -3.29
N PRO A 443 -3.41 10.83 -4.31
CA PRO A 443 -2.14 11.56 -4.14
C PRO A 443 -2.27 12.81 -3.27
N ILE A 444 -3.43 13.49 -3.27
CA ILE A 444 -3.70 14.68 -2.44
C ILE A 444 -3.83 14.27 -0.97
N VAL A 445 -4.57 13.18 -0.68
CA VAL A 445 -4.65 12.57 0.65
C VAL A 445 -3.25 12.27 1.20
N LEU A 446 -2.35 11.74 0.36
CA LEU A 446 -0.95 11.48 0.71
C LEU A 446 -0.11 12.75 0.90
N GLN A 447 -0.42 13.82 0.18
CA GLN A 447 0.22 15.12 0.38
C GLN A 447 -0.20 15.81 1.68
N ILE A 448 -1.41 15.55 2.20
CA ILE A 448 -1.79 16.02 3.55
C ILE A 448 -0.81 15.44 4.61
N PHE A 449 -0.47 14.16 4.47
CA PHE A 449 0.59 13.51 5.26
C PHE A 449 2.02 13.91 4.88
N GLY A 450 2.19 14.51 3.70
CA GLY A 450 3.39 15.21 3.26
C GLY A 450 4.31 14.47 2.30
N TYR A 451 3.77 13.62 1.43
CA TYR A 451 4.54 12.83 0.46
C TYR A 451 3.93 12.90 -0.94
N GLY A 452 4.80 12.88 -1.95
CA GLY A 452 4.41 12.80 -3.37
C GLY A 452 4.31 11.37 -3.88
N ALA A 453 3.48 11.17 -4.90
CA ALA A 453 3.10 9.85 -5.41
C ALA A 453 4.12 9.26 -6.42
N MET A 454 4.39 7.95 -6.35
CA MET A 454 5.50 7.31 -7.09
C MET A 454 5.15 5.98 -7.78
N GLY A 455 4.42 6.03 -8.90
CA GLY A 455 4.26 4.87 -9.80
C GLY A 455 3.34 3.73 -9.34
N ARG A 456 3.05 2.82 -10.28
CA ARG A 456 1.87 1.92 -10.26
C ARG A 456 1.81 0.97 -9.07
N GLY A 457 0.74 1.11 -8.28
CA GLY A 457 0.30 0.12 -7.29
C GLY A 457 -0.33 0.76 -6.05
N PHE A 458 -1.47 1.43 -6.28
CA PHE A 458 -2.68 1.51 -5.45
C PHE A 458 -2.67 1.80 -3.94
N GLY A 459 -1.64 1.45 -3.18
CA GLY A 459 -1.49 1.87 -1.78
C GLY A 459 -0.03 1.88 -1.35
N LEU A 460 0.67 0.76 -1.49
CA LEU A 460 2.09 0.66 -1.13
C LEU A 460 3.03 1.36 -2.14
N SER A 461 2.73 1.32 -3.45
CA SER A 461 3.57 2.00 -4.45
C SER A 461 3.42 3.52 -4.43
N VAL A 462 2.31 4.03 -3.88
CA VAL A 462 2.09 5.49 -3.75
C VAL A 462 3.00 6.12 -2.69
N GLY A 463 3.82 5.34 -1.99
CA GLY A 463 4.85 5.84 -1.08
C GLY A 463 4.38 6.08 0.36
N ILE A 464 3.21 5.55 0.76
CA ILE A 464 2.70 5.73 2.13
C ILE A 464 3.58 5.06 3.20
N PHE A 465 4.23 3.95 2.83
CA PHE A 465 4.94 3.06 3.75
C PHE A 465 5.91 3.77 4.72
N PRO A 466 6.89 4.58 4.25
CA PRO A 466 7.80 5.31 5.14
C PRO A 466 7.14 6.39 6.01
N TYR A 467 5.87 6.75 5.75
CA TYR A 467 5.12 7.66 6.60
C TYR A 467 4.40 6.92 7.74
N VAL A 468 3.64 5.87 7.44
CA VAL A 468 2.97 5.06 8.48
C VAL A 468 4.00 4.44 9.43
N LEU A 469 5.21 4.15 8.95
CA LEU A 469 6.35 3.73 9.77
C LEU A 469 6.82 4.82 10.74
N LYS A 470 6.96 6.07 10.28
CA LYS A 470 7.29 7.21 11.17
C LYS A 470 6.18 7.52 12.17
N LEU A 471 4.93 7.30 11.79
CA LEU A 471 3.80 7.54 12.70
C LEU A 471 3.78 6.61 13.91
N LEU A 472 4.45 5.45 13.87
CA LEU A 472 4.67 4.63 15.07
C LEU A 472 5.52 5.34 16.13
N GLN A 473 6.15 6.48 15.81
CA GLN A 473 6.85 7.33 16.78
C GLN A 473 5.91 8.35 17.45
N THR A 474 4.63 8.43 17.05
CA THR A 474 3.66 9.34 17.68
C THR A 474 3.15 8.81 19.01
N THR A 475 2.91 9.70 19.97
CA THR A 475 2.31 9.38 21.26
C THR A 475 0.80 9.64 21.32
N THR A 476 0.26 10.35 20.32
CA THR A 476 -1.15 10.73 20.13
C THR A 476 -2.08 9.51 20.27
N PRO A 477 -2.97 9.45 21.29
CA PRO A 477 -3.81 8.27 21.54
C PRO A 477 -4.83 8.02 20.43
N GLU A 478 -5.38 9.07 19.83
CA GLU A 478 -6.40 9.02 18.76
C GLU A 478 -5.89 8.27 17.51
N LEU A 479 -4.59 8.28 17.27
CA LEU A 479 -3.96 7.62 16.12
C LEU A 479 -3.64 6.13 16.38
N ARG A 480 -3.75 5.63 17.61
CA ARG A 480 -3.25 4.28 17.95
C ARG A 480 -4.02 3.16 17.28
N GLN A 481 -5.35 3.21 17.42
CA GLN A 481 -6.22 2.17 16.89
C GLN A 481 -6.15 2.09 15.36
N ILE A 482 -6.11 3.25 14.69
CA ILE A 482 -6.06 3.32 13.23
C ILE A 482 -4.68 2.93 12.67
N LEU A 483 -3.58 3.21 13.39
CA LEU A 483 -2.25 2.73 13.01
C LEU A 483 -2.13 1.21 13.13
N VAL A 484 -2.71 0.58 14.16
CA VAL A 484 -2.78 -0.88 14.28
C VAL A 484 -3.56 -1.49 13.11
N PHE A 485 -4.71 -0.92 12.75
CA PHE A 485 -5.50 -1.37 11.60
C PHE A 485 -4.73 -1.26 10.28
N ILE A 486 -4.13 -0.10 9.99
CA ILE A 486 -3.36 0.11 8.75
C ILE A 486 -2.19 -0.89 8.67
N TRP A 487 -1.44 -1.10 9.76
CA TRP A 487 -0.33 -2.05 9.77
C TRP A 487 -0.77 -3.51 9.64
N THR A 488 -1.95 -3.86 10.15
CA THR A 488 -2.57 -5.18 9.93
C THR A 488 -2.80 -5.41 8.43
N LYS A 489 -3.44 -4.47 7.73
CA LYS A 489 -3.68 -4.56 6.27
C LYS A 489 -2.38 -4.55 5.46
N ILE A 490 -1.36 -3.78 5.86
CA ILE A 490 -0.05 -3.77 5.20
C ILE A 490 0.65 -5.14 5.34
N LEU A 491 0.72 -5.70 6.55
CA LEU A 491 1.44 -6.95 6.80
C LEU A 491 0.70 -8.20 6.30
N ALA A 492 -0.63 -8.16 6.22
CA ALA A 492 -1.43 -9.19 5.55
C ALA A 492 -1.13 -9.27 4.03
N LEU A 493 -0.74 -8.15 3.41
CA LEU A 493 -0.38 -8.07 2.00
C LEU A 493 1.12 -8.32 1.74
N ASP A 494 2.00 -7.75 2.56
CA ASP A 494 3.46 -7.85 2.39
C ASP A 494 4.22 -7.99 3.72
N LYS A 495 4.48 -9.24 4.07
CA LYS A 495 5.31 -9.65 5.21
C LYS A 495 6.73 -9.06 5.19
N SER A 496 7.31 -8.72 4.03
CA SER A 496 8.69 -8.20 3.95
C SER A 496 8.90 -6.91 4.77
N CYS A 497 7.81 -6.19 5.06
CA CYS A 497 7.78 -5.00 5.90
C CYS A 497 8.28 -5.22 7.34
N GLN A 498 8.34 -6.47 7.82
CA GLN A 498 8.91 -6.85 9.12
C GLN A 498 10.34 -6.30 9.32
N VAL A 499 11.15 -6.22 8.26
CA VAL A 499 12.55 -5.77 8.34
C VAL A 499 12.63 -4.29 8.69
N ASP A 500 11.78 -3.47 8.07
CA ASP A 500 11.74 -2.02 8.28
C ASP A 500 11.13 -1.69 9.67
N LEU A 501 10.09 -2.43 10.09
CA LEU A 501 9.47 -2.32 11.40
C LEU A 501 10.44 -2.61 12.56
N VAL A 502 11.25 -3.66 12.45
CA VAL A 502 12.24 -3.99 13.48
C VAL A 502 13.36 -2.96 13.50
N LYS A 503 13.86 -2.57 12.31
CA LYS A 503 14.97 -1.62 12.15
C LYS A 503 14.68 -0.23 12.74
N ASP A 504 13.46 0.28 12.58
CA ASP A 504 13.06 1.62 13.06
C ASP A 504 12.34 1.57 14.44
N GLY A 505 12.33 0.41 15.11
CA GLY A 505 11.79 0.26 16.47
C GLY A 505 10.26 0.18 16.57
N GLY A 506 9.56 -0.04 15.45
CA GLY A 506 8.10 -0.09 15.37
C GLY A 506 7.47 -1.26 16.14
N HIS A 507 8.19 -2.37 16.34
CA HIS A 507 7.71 -3.52 17.14
C HIS A 507 7.29 -3.10 18.56
N THR A 508 8.06 -2.23 19.23
CA THR A 508 7.77 -1.71 20.58
C THR A 508 6.43 -0.99 20.67
N TYR A 509 5.95 -0.40 19.56
CA TYR A 509 4.65 0.25 19.50
C TYR A 509 3.50 -0.74 19.70
N PHE A 510 3.54 -1.86 18.97
CA PHE A 510 2.49 -2.89 19.03
C PHE A 510 2.53 -3.67 20.35
N ILE A 511 3.71 -3.87 20.93
CA ILE A 511 3.86 -4.46 22.28
C ILE A 511 3.18 -3.57 23.33
N ARG A 512 3.41 -2.25 23.29
CA ARG A 512 2.73 -1.29 24.19
C ARG A 512 1.24 -1.16 23.93
N PHE A 513 0.79 -1.37 22.69
CA PHE A 513 -0.64 -1.38 22.36
C PHE A 513 -1.32 -2.64 22.89
N LEU A 514 -0.67 -3.79 22.79
CA LEU A 514 -1.16 -5.07 23.30
C LEU A 514 -1.39 -5.00 24.82
N ASP A 515 -0.40 -4.49 25.57
CA ASP A 515 -0.46 -4.26 27.02
C ASP A 515 -1.40 -3.09 27.44
N SER A 516 -2.00 -2.37 26.47
CA SER A 516 -2.85 -1.22 26.79
C SER A 516 -4.22 -1.65 27.31
N VAL A 517 -4.56 -1.19 28.52
CA VAL A 517 -5.88 -1.40 29.15
C VAL A 517 -7.04 -0.84 28.31
N GLU A 518 -6.79 0.23 27.54
CA GLU A 518 -7.77 0.93 26.70
C GLU A 518 -8.08 0.23 25.37
N ALA A 519 -7.28 -0.79 24.99
CA ALA A 519 -7.43 -1.48 23.71
C ALA A 519 -8.54 -2.56 23.75
N TYR A 520 -9.47 -2.48 22.79
CA TYR A 520 -10.52 -3.50 22.61
C TYR A 520 -9.92 -4.85 22.17
N PRO A 521 -10.53 -6.01 22.53
CA PRO A 521 -10.00 -7.32 22.21
C PRO A 521 -9.71 -7.57 20.71
N GLU A 522 -10.58 -7.13 19.80
CA GLU A 522 -10.33 -7.21 18.35
C GLU A 522 -9.05 -6.45 17.93
N GLN A 523 -8.81 -5.28 18.52
CA GLN A 523 -7.64 -4.46 18.24
C GLN A 523 -6.37 -5.07 18.86
N ARG A 524 -6.48 -5.74 20.01
CA ARG A 524 -5.38 -6.55 20.56
C ARG A 524 -5.09 -7.79 19.70
N ALA A 525 -6.11 -8.41 19.08
CA ALA A 525 -5.90 -9.49 18.12
C ALA A 525 -5.18 -8.99 16.85
N MET A 526 -5.52 -7.81 16.33
CA MET A 526 -4.77 -7.14 15.27
C MET A 526 -3.30 -6.85 15.67
N ALA A 527 -3.05 -6.36 16.89
CA ALA A 527 -1.69 -6.14 17.38
C ALA A 527 -0.89 -7.45 17.54
N ALA A 528 -1.53 -8.52 18.04
CA ALA A 528 -0.94 -9.85 18.13
C ALA A 528 -0.65 -10.46 16.74
N PHE A 529 -1.51 -10.24 15.74
CA PHE A 529 -1.25 -10.56 14.34
C PHE A 529 -0.01 -9.82 13.81
N VAL A 530 0.05 -8.50 13.99
CA VAL A 530 1.19 -7.67 13.54
C VAL A 530 2.49 -8.18 14.17
N LEU A 531 2.48 -8.49 15.47
CA LEU A 531 3.64 -9.04 16.17
C LEU A 531 4.01 -10.44 15.69
N ALA A 532 3.04 -11.33 15.45
CA ALA A 532 3.29 -12.65 14.88
C ALA A 532 3.98 -12.56 13.51
N VAL A 533 3.53 -11.65 12.62
CA VAL A 533 4.17 -11.44 11.32
C VAL A 533 5.57 -10.82 11.45
N ILE A 534 5.80 -9.92 12.42
CA ILE A 534 7.12 -9.32 12.68
C ILE A 534 8.19 -10.37 13.02
N VAL A 535 7.81 -11.46 13.71
CA VAL A 535 8.74 -12.49 14.21
C VAL A 535 8.79 -13.76 13.35
N ASP A 536 7.77 -14.03 12.54
CA ASP A 536 7.63 -15.24 11.71
C ASP A 536 8.82 -15.43 10.74
N GLY A 537 9.69 -16.39 11.04
CA GLY A 537 10.91 -16.66 10.28
C GLY A 537 11.93 -15.51 10.29
N HIS A 538 11.91 -14.65 11.30
CA HIS A 538 12.71 -13.42 11.35
C HIS A 538 13.47 -13.28 12.67
N ARG A 539 14.66 -13.90 12.76
CA ARG A 539 15.47 -13.93 14.00
C ARG A 539 15.66 -12.57 14.67
N ARG A 540 16.00 -11.52 13.90
CA ARG A 540 16.16 -10.15 14.44
C ARG A 540 14.86 -9.56 15.01
N GLY A 541 13.71 -9.98 14.49
CA GLY A 541 12.40 -9.64 15.05
C GLY A 541 12.11 -10.40 16.34
N GLN A 542 12.41 -11.70 16.37
CA GLN A 542 12.29 -12.52 17.59
C GLN A 542 13.14 -11.96 18.73
N GLU A 543 14.44 -11.72 18.47
CA GLU A 543 15.39 -11.10 19.42
C GLU A 543 14.83 -9.79 20.00
N ALA A 544 14.48 -8.83 19.13
CA ALA A 544 13.98 -7.52 19.55
C ALA A 544 12.64 -7.58 20.32
N CYS A 545 11.75 -8.51 19.97
CA CYS A 545 10.49 -8.68 20.70
C CYS A 545 10.67 -9.34 22.07
N ILE A 546 11.65 -10.23 22.23
CA ILE A 546 12.02 -10.83 23.53
C ILE A 546 12.66 -9.78 24.43
N GLU A 547 13.62 -8.99 23.92
CA GLU A 547 14.22 -7.86 24.65
C GLU A 547 13.16 -6.85 25.12
N ALA A 548 12.10 -6.65 24.33
CA ALA A 548 10.96 -5.80 24.66
C ALA A 548 9.89 -6.48 25.55
N GLY A 549 10.10 -7.71 26.02
CA GLY A 549 9.25 -8.40 27.01
C GLY A 549 7.99 -9.07 26.47
N LEU A 550 7.88 -9.30 25.15
CA LEU A 550 6.66 -9.82 24.51
C LEU A 550 6.17 -11.15 25.12
N THR A 551 7.08 -12.08 25.44
CA THR A 551 6.72 -13.39 26.03
C THR A 551 5.90 -13.23 27.31
N HIS A 552 6.31 -12.32 28.19
CA HIS A 552 5.63 -12.09 29.47
C HIS A 552 4.23 -11.51 29.27
N ILE A 553 4.11 -10.48 28.42
CA ILE A 553 2.83 -9.80 28.11
C ILE A 553 1.83 -10.79 27.50
N CYS A 554 2.26 -11.60 26.53
CA CYS A 554 1.41 -12.64 25.93
C CYS A 554 0.92 -13.67 26.97
N LEU A 555 1.82 -14.19 27.82
CA LEU A 555 1.47 -15.17 28.85
C LEU A 555 0.59 -14.57 29.97
N GLN A 556 0.73 -13.28 30.28
CA GLN A 556 -0.13 -12.57 31.23
C GLN A 556 -1.58 -12.49 30.72
N HIS A 557 -1.78 -12.21 29.42
CA HIS A 557 -3.11 -12.20 28.81
C HIS A 557 -3.77 -13.59 28.79
N LEU A 558 -2.99 -14.66 28.65
CA LEU A 558 -3.52 -16.03 28.72
C LEU A 558 -3.88 -16.46 30.16
N HIS A 559 -3.10 -16.10 31.18
CA HIS A 559 -3.46 -16.38 32.57
C HIS A 559 -4.78 -15.74 33.00
N GLY A 560 -5.04 -14.50 32.55
CA GLY A 560 -6.24 -13.74 32.93
C GLY A 560 -7.56 -14.40 32.51
N SER A 561 -7.56 -15.21 31.44
CA SER A 561 -8.77 -15.85 30.90
C SER A 561 -9.32 -16.97 31.78
N SER A 562 -8.54 -17.50 32.73
CA SER A 562 -8.99 -18.54 33.67
C SER A 562 -9.86 -18.05 34.82
N SER A 563 -10.09 -16.73 34.93
CA SER A 563 -11.04 -16.14 35.89
C SER A 563 -12.41 -15.91 35.22
N ALA A 564 -13.46 -16.51 35.78
CA ALA A 564 -14.74 -16.75 35.11
C ALA A 564 -15.64 -15.50 34.85
N GLU A 565 -15.11 -14.29 34.94
CA GLU A 565 -15.88 -13.03 34.86
C GLU A 565 -15.56 -12.16 33.63
N THR A 566 -14.67 -12.60 32.72
CA THR A 566 -14.48 -11.91 31.43
C THR A 566 -14.20 -12.92 30.31
N GLN A 567 -15.20 -13.17 29.46
CA GLN A 567 -15.02 -13.94 28.24
C GLN A 567 -13.93 -13.27 27.38
N THR A 568 -12.82 -13.98 27.16
CA THR A 568 -11.72 -13.49 26.33
C THR A 568 -12.02 -13.87 24.88
N GLU A 569 -11.94 -12.90 23.95
CA GLU A 569 -12.28 -13.14 22.54
C GLU A 569 -11.46 -14.30 21.93
N PRO A 570 -12.11 -15.30 21.28
CA PRO A 570 -11.41 -16.45 20.71
C PRO A 570 -10.36 -16.05 19.67
N LEU A 571 -10.64 -15.03 18.86
CA LEU A 571 -9.68 -14.50 17.87
C LEU A 571 -8.42 -13.92 18.53
N PHE A 572 -8.55 -13.33 19.72
CA PHE A 572 -7.42 -12.84 20.49
C PHE A 572 -6.57 -13.99 21.07
N LEU A 573 -7.22 -15.00 21.66
CA LEU A 573 -6.54 -16.21 22.15
C LEU A 573 -5.77 -16.92 21.03
N GLN A 574 -6.39 -17.08 19.86
CA GLN A 574 -5.77 -17.65 18.66
C GLN A 574 -4.51 -16.88 18.27
N TRP A 575 -4.59 -15.55 18.11
CA TRP A 575 -3.43 -14.75 17.68
C TRP A 575 -2.32 -14.63 18.72
N ILE A 576 -2.64 -14.68 20.03
CA ILE A 576 -1.60 -14.76 21.07
C ILE A 576 -0.86 -16.09 21.01
N CYS A 577 -1.56 -17.21 20.82
CA CYS A 577 -0.92 -18.52 20.65
C CYS A 577 -0.05 -18.55 19.38
N LEU A 578 -0.54 -18.05 18.25
CA LEU A 578 0.25 -17.95 17.01
C LEU A 578 1.48 -17.04 17.17
N CYS A 579 1.33 -15.91 17.86
CA CYS A 579 2.43 -14.98 18.13
C CYS A 579 3.51 -15.61 19.02
N LEU A 580 3.14 -16.27 20.12
CA LEU A 580 4.05 -17.02 20.97
C LEU A 580 4.74 -18.15 20.20
N GLY A 581 3.95 -18.94 19.46
CA GLY A 581 4.44 -20.05 18.66
C GLY A 581 5.49 -19.63 17.63
N LYS A 582 5.33 -18.46 17.00
CA LYS A 582 6.29 -17.86 16.06
C LYS A 582 7.46 -17.14 16.73
N LEU A 583 7.30 -16.66 17.97
CA LEU A 583 8.36 -16.00 18.73
C LEU A 583 9.50 -16.97 19.08
N TRP A 584 9.16 -18.21 19.45
CA TRP A 584 10.12 -19.26 19.78
C TRP A 584 10.30 -20.34 18.69
N GLU A 585 9.65 -20.19 17.53
CA GLU A 585 9.86 -21.08 16.38
C GLU A 585 11.34 -21.09 15.99
N ASP A 586 11.93 -22.29 16.11
CA ASP A 586 13.32 -22.61 15.81
C ASP A 586 14.31 -21.62 16.46
N PHE A 587 14.05 -21.22 17.71
CA PHE A 587 14.88 -20.30 18.51
C PHE A 587 15.06 -20.81 19.95
N VAL A 588 16.19 -21.47 20.24
CA VAL A 588 16.43 -22.17 21.50
C VAL A 588 16.35 -21.25 22.72
N GLU A 589 16.95 -20.05 22.64
CA GLU A 589 16.93 -19.08 23.73
C GLU A 589 15.49 -18.63 24.08
N ALA A 590 14.64 -18.46 23.07
CA ALA A 590 13.22 -18.14 23.26
C ALA A 590 12.41 -19.32 23.80
N GLN A 591 12.71 -20.54 23.37
CA GLN A 591 12.10 -21.77 23.92
C GLN A 591 12.43 -21.88 25.41
N MET A 592 13.69 -21.69 25.80
CA MET A 592 14.11 -21.72 27.21
C MET A 592 13.42 -20.62 28.04
N ILE A 593 13.29 -19.40 27.52
CA ILE A 593 12.54 -18.32 28.19
C ILE A 593 11.06 -18.70 28.36
N GLY A 594 10.45 -19.32 27.35
CA GLY A 594 9.07 -19.82 27.43
C GLY A 594 8.89 -20.93 28.47
N LEU A 595 9.83 -21.87 28.56
CA LEU A 595 9.84 -22.94 29.57
C LEU A 595 9.98 -22.38 30.99
N HIS A 596 10.92 -21.46 31.22
CA HIS A 596 11.10 -20.79 32.51
C HIS A 596 9.88 -19.93 32.93
N ALA A 597 9.08 -19.47 31.97
CA ALA A 597 7.83 -18.75 32.20
C ALA A 597 6.60 -19.66 32.31
N ASP A 598 6.78 -20.98 32.42
CA ASP A 598 5.73 -22.01 32.50
C ASP A 598 4.71 -21.99 31.34
N ALA A 599 5.15 -21.56 30.15
CA ALA A 599 4.31 -21.50 28.95
C ALA A 599 3.56 -22.82 28.64
N PRO A 600 4.14 -24.02 28.83
CA PRO A 600 3.41 -25.27 28.61
C PRO A 600 2.19 -25.46 29.51
N ALA A 601 2.26 -25.09 30.79
CA ALA A 601 1.13 -25.21 31.71
C ALA A 601 0.04 -24.16 31.42
N ILE A 602 0.42 -22.99 30.90
CA ILE A 602 -0.48 -21.89 30.54
C ILE A 602 -1.23 -22.18 29.24
N LEU A 603 -0.56 -22.81 28.27
CA LEU A 603 -1.14 -23.17 26.97
C LEU A 603 -1.97 -24.47 27.01
N ALA A 604 -1.68 -25.39 27.93
CA ALA A 604 -2.39 -26.69 28.00
C ALA A 604 -3.91 -26.59 28.23
N PRO A 605 -4.45 -25.69 29.08
CA PRO A 605 -5.90 -25.47 29.21
C PRO A 605 -6.59 -25.12 27.88
N LEU A 606 -5.91 -24.33 27.03
CA LEU A 606 -6.45 -23.85 25.75
C LEU A 606 -6.72 -25.00 24.75
N LEU A 607 -6.15 -26.19 24.98
CA LEU A 607 -6.46 -27.41 24.23
C LEU A 607 -7.90 -27.91 24.43
N SER A 608 -8.63 -27.35 25.42
CA SER A 608 -10.02 -27.70 25.71
C SER A 608 -11.04 -26.63 25.28
N GLU A 609 -10.60 -25.53 24.65
CA GLU A 609 -11.48 -24.43 24.21
C GLU A 609 -12.51 -24.89 23.16
N PRO A 610 -13.73 -24.30 23.12
CA PRO A 610 -14.77 -24.76 22.21
C PRO A 610 -14.45 -24.45 20.74
N GLN A 611 -13.67 -23.41 20.43
CA GLN A 611 -13.25 -23.07 19.07
C GLN A 611 -12.06 -23.93 18.61
N PRO A 612 -12.19 -24.70 17.50
CA PRO A 612 -11.08 -25.46 16.93
C PRO A 612 -9.85 -24.62 16.55
N GLU A 613 -10.04 -23.35 16.21
CA GLU A 613 -9.01 -22.41 15.82
C GLU A 613 -8.05 -22.10 16.98
N VAL A 614 -8.59 -21.87 18.18
CA VAL A 614 -7.81 -21.65 19.40
C VAL A 614 -7.04 -22.90 19.79
N ARG A 615 -7.70 -24.07 19.73
CA ARG A 615 -7.07 -25.36 20.02
C ARG A 615 -5.94 -25.68 19.05
N ALA A 616 -6.12 -25.44 17.75
CA ALA A 616 -5.07 -25.62 16.75
C ALA A 616 -3.88 -24.67 16.97
N ALA A 617 -4.16 -23.40 17.28
CA ALA A 617 -3.11 -22.42 17.60
C ALA A 617 -2.33 -22.77 18.88
N ALA A 618 -3.00 -23.29 19.91
CA ALA A 618 -2.36 -23.77 21.14
C ALA A 618 -1.49 -25.03 20.89
N VAL A 619 -1.96 -25.96 20.05
CA VAL A 619 -1.17 -27.11 19.58
C VAL A 619 0.08 -26.65 18.82
N PHE A 620 -0.06 -25.69 17.89
CA PHE A 620 1.06 -25.10 17.16
C PHE A 620 2.09 -24.48 18.12
N ALA A 621 1.64 -23.64 19.06
CA ALA A 621 2.51 -22.97 20.03
C ALA A 621 3.28 -23.96 20.91
N LEU A 622 2.60 -24.99 21.44
CA LEU A 622 3.22 -26.07 22.19
C LEU A 622 4.18 -26.90 21.33
N GLY A 623 3.84 -27.13 20.05
CA GLY A 623 4.64 -27.88 19.09
C GLY A 623 5.93 -27.18 18.68
N THR A 624 5.97 -25.84 18.66
CA THR A 624 7.18 -25.07 18.34
C THR A 624 8.11 -24.85 19.54
N VAL A 625 7.66 -25.08 20.77
CA VAL A 625 8.56 -25.22 21.95
C VAL A 625 9.45 -26.47 21.82
N LEU A 626 8.97 -27.51 21.14
CA LEU A 626 9.72 -28.74 20.93
C LEU A 626 10.92 -28.50 20.00
N ASP A 627 12.06 -29.03 20.43
CA ASP A 627 13.32 -28.95 19.70
C ASP A 627 13.29 -29.81 18.43
N VAL A 628 13.77 -29.23 17.33
CA VAL A 628 14.01 -29.89 16.05
C VAL A 628 15.52 -29.93 15.89
N GLY A 629 16.14 -30.98 16.44
CA GLY A 629 17.57 -31.04 16.77
C GLY A 629 18.56 -30.84 15.61
N PHE A 630 18.72 -29.60 15.17
CA PHE A 630 19.79 -29.10 14.33
C PHE A 630 20.92 -28.56 15.23
N ASP A 631 22.09 -29.20 15.15
CA ASP A 631 23.35 -28.85 15.82
C ASP A 631 23.40 -28.85 17.36
N THR A 632 23.43 -30.06 17.94
CA THR A 632 24.28 -30.36 19.11
C THR A 632 25.63 -31.01 18.71
N SER A 633 26.03 -30.86 17.45
CA SER A 633 27.33 -31.27 16.90
C SER A 633 28.37 -30.14 16.87
N ARG A 634 28.54 -29.44 18.01
CA ARG A 634 29.77 -28.67 18.28
C ARG A 634 30.51 -29.29 19.46
N ASP A 635 31.81 -29.48 19.26
CA ASP A 635 32.67 -30.28 20.14
C ASP A 635 32.76 -29.71 21.56
N GLY A 636 32.50 -30.58 22.54
CA GLY A 636 33.43 -30.89 23.63
C GLY A 636 33.72 -29.85 24.72
N LEU A 637 33.49 -30.31 25.97
CA LEU A 637 34.03 -29.83 27.26
C LEU A 637 33.24 -28.74 28.01
N GLY A 638 32.46 -29.17 29.01
CA GLY A 638 32.11 -28.35 30.19
C GLY A 638 30.68 -28.53 30.72
N ASP A 639 30.53 -29.25 31.84
CA ASP A 639 29.42 -29.24 32.82
C ASP A 639 28.08 -28.53 32.46
N GLU A 640 27.15 -29.24 31.79
CA GLU A 640 25.73 -28.82 31.64
C GLU A 640 24.73 -29.99 31.84
N ASP A 641 25.06 -31.01 32.63
CA ASP A 641 24.19 -32.20 32.86
C ASP A 641 22.86 -31.89 33.60
N GLY A 642 22.61 -30.66 34.07
CA GLY A 642 21.39 -30.28 34.79
C GLY A 642 20.26 -29.74 33.90
N ASP A 643 20.58 -28.88 32.93
CA ASP A 643 19.58 -28.09 32.17
C ASP A 643 18.78 -28.97 31.17
N ASN A 644 19.39 -30.09 30.76
CA ASN A 644 18.81 -31.03 29.81
C ASN A 644 17.66 -31.87 30.42
N ASP A 645 17.73 -32.21 31.71
CA ASP A 645 16.71 -33.03 32.38
C ASP A 645 15.39 -32.27 32.61
N GLU A 646 15.46 -30.96 32.89
CA GLU A 646 14.27 -30.10 32.99
C GLU A 646 13.57 -29.94 31.64
N LYS A 647 14.36 -29.69 30.57
CA LYS A 647 13.85 -29.64 29.19
C LYS A 647 13.19 -30.95 28.76
N ILE A 648 13.82 -32.10 29.00
CA ILE A 648 13.25 -33.43 28.69
C ILE A 648 11.94 -33.66 29.47
N THR A 649 11.87 -33.21 30.73
CA THR A 649 10.67 -33.31 31.56
C THR A 649 9.53 -32.44 31.00
N ALA A 650 9.83 -31.23 30.56
CA ALA A 650 8.87 -30.33 29.93
C ALA A 650 8.38 -30.86 28.57
N GLU A 651 9.28 -31.34 27.69
CA GLU A 651 8.91 -32.00 26.43
C GLU A 651 7.97 -33.20 26.68
N ALA A 652 8.28 -34.04 27.67
CA ALA A 652 7.43 -35.16 28.05
C ALA A 652 6.06 -34.72 28.61
N GLY A 653 5.97 -33.53 29.22
CA GLY A 653 4.71 -32.88 29.61
C GLY A 653 3.90 -32.43 28.40
N ILE A 654 4.52 -31.66 27.50
CA ILE A 654 3.92 -31.17 26.25
C ILE A 654 3.34 -32.33 25.44
N ILE A 655 4.11 -33.40 25.22
CA ILE A 655 3.67 -34.53 24.40
C ILE A 655 2.49 -35.27 25.04
N LYS A 656 2.42 -35.40 26.37
CA LYS A 656 1.24 -35.97 27.04
C LYS A 656 -0.01 -35.13 26.78
N SER A 657 0.11 -33.80 26.87
CA SER A 657 -1.00 -32.87 26.57
C SER A 657 -1.45 -32.99 25.11
N LEU A 658 -0.51 -33.01 24.16
CA LEU A 658 -0.82 -33.13 22.72
C LEU A 658 -1.46 -34.49 22.38
N LEU A 659 -1.02 -35.58 23.00
CA LEU A 659 -1.58 -36.92 22.77
C LEU A 659 -3.06 -37.03 23.17
N ASN A 660 -3.53 -36.25 24.15
CA ASN A 660 -4.96 -36.19 24.50
C ASN A 660 -5.83 -35.62 23.38
N VAL A 661 -5.26 -34.83 22.46
CA VAL A 661 -5.97 -34.11 21.39
C VAL A 661 -5.84 -34.81 20.02
N VAL A 662 -5.13 -35.93 19.93
CA VAL A 662 -5.03 -36.75 18.69
C VAL A 662 -6.40 -37.21 18.17
N SER A 663 -7.37 -37.36 19.07
CA SER A 663 -8.75 -37.77 18.75
C SER A 663 -9.72 -36.62 18.47
N ASP A 664 -9.22 -35.40 18.20
CA ASP A 664 -10.09 -34.23 18.02
C ASP A 664 -11.07 -34.34 16.84
N GLY A 665 -12.29 -33.82 17.03
CA GLY A 665 -13.31 -33.78 15.99
C GLY A 665 -12.91 -32.93 14.78
N SER A 666 -12.13 -31.87 14.97
CA SER A 666 -11.69 -30.98 13.89
C SER A 666 -10.44 -31.53 13.17
N PRO A 667 -10.47 -31.67 11.83
CA PRO A 667 -9.27 -32.00 11.05
C PRO A 667 -8.15 -30.96 11.21
N LEU A 668 -8.49 -29.68 11.40
CA LEU A 668 -7.52 -28.59 11.59
C LEU A 668 -6.62 -28.85 12.81
N VAL A 669 -7.22 -29.21 13.95
CA VAL A 669 -6.50 -29.51 15.19
C VAL A 669 -5.64 -30.78 15.01
N ARG A 670 -6.19 -31.83 14.39
CA ARG A 670 -5.44 -33.08 14.15
C ARG A 670 -4.27 -32.91 13.18
N ALA A 671 -4.37 -32.00 12.21
CA ALA A 671 -3.27 -31.66 11.32
C ALA A 671 -2.11 -31.03 12.10
N GLU A 672 -2.37 -30.02 12.93
CA GLU A 672 -1.36 -29.39 13.78
C GLU A 672 -0.76 -30.38 14.80
N VAL A 673 -1.56 -31.29 15.38
CA VAL A 673 -1.05 -32.34 16.27
C VAL A 673 -0.08 -33.26 15.52
N ALA A 674 -0.37 -33.60 14.26
CA ALA A 674 0.55 -34.39 13.43
C ALA A 674 1.85 -33.64 13.12
N VAL A 675 1.79 -32.32 12.87
CA VAL A 675 2.98 -31.47 12.68
C VAL A 675 3.82 -31.41 13.96
N ALA A 676 3.21 -31.15 15.12
CA ALA A 676 3.90 -31.13 16.41
C ALA A 676 4.54 -32.48 16.77
N LEU A 677 3.82 -33.59 16.55
CA LEU A 677 4.38 -34.94 16.71
C LEU A 677 5.50 -35.24 15.70
N SER A 678 5.50 -34.63 14.51
CA SER A 678 6.60 -34.77 13.55
C SER A 678 7.88 -34.04 14.02
N ARG A 679 7.75 -32.87 14.66
CA ARG A 679 8.87 -32.15 15.29
C ARG A 679 9.51 -33.00 16.39
N PHE A 680 8.69 -33.52 17.30
CA PHE A 680 9.13 -34.49 18.33
C PHE A 680 9.76 -35.75 17.72
N ALA A 681 9.18 -36.28 16.63
CA ALA A 681 9.69 -37.48 16.00
C ALA A 681 11.05 -37.29 15.32
N PHE A 682 11.38 -36.06 14.94
CA PHE A 682 12.67 -35.69 14.37
C PHE A 682 13.77 -35.73 15.45
N SER A 683 13.58 -35.04 16.58
CA SER A 683 14.52 -35.03 17.71
C SER A 683 14.66 -36.41 18.36
N HIS A 684 13.55 -37.08 18.66
CA HIS A 684 13.55 -38.38 19.36
C HIS A 684 13.63 -39.61 18.43
N ASN A 685 14.12 -39.43 17.19
CA ASN A 685 14.06 -40.46 16.15
C ASN A 685 14.75 -41.80 16.53
N LYS A 686 15.79 -41.77 17.37
CA LYS A 686 16.48 -42.99 17.85
C LYS A 686 15.57 -43.83 18.74
N HIS A 687 14.84 -43.19 19.66
CA HIS A 687 13.91 -43.86 20.56
C HIS A 687 12.69 -44.40 19.80
N LEU A 688 12.11 -43.59 18.91
CA LEU A 688 10.92 -43.98 18.14
C LEU A 688 11.21 -45.11 17.14
N LYS A 689 12.39 -45.18 16.52
CA LYS A 689 12.82 -46.33 15.71
C LYS A 689 12.83 -47.64 16.53
N SER A 690 13.27 -47.58 17.79
CA SER A 690 13.25 -48.74 18.70
C SER A 690 11.82 -49.17 19.05
N VAL A 691 10.95 -48.19 19.39
CA VAL A 691 9.53 -48.44 19.67
C VAL A 691 8.80 -49.02 18.45
N ALA A 692 9.00 -48.45 17.27
CA ALA A 692 8.42 -48.97 16.02
C ALA A 692 8.91 -50.39 15.69
N ALA A 693 10.19 -50.68 15.92
CA ALA A 693 10.74 -52.04 15.75
C ALA A 693 10.24 -53.05 16.80
N ALA A 694 9.81 -52.59 17.98
CA ALA A 694 9.13 -53.42 18.97
C ALA A 694 7.66 -53.65 18.59
N TYR A 695 6.94 -52.61 18.17
CA TYR A 695 5.54 -52.66 17.77
C TYR A 695 5.31 -53.47 16.48
N GLY A 696 6.23 -53.37 15.52
CA GLY A 696 6.17 -54.12 14.25
C GLY A 696 6.50 -55.61 14.35
N LYS A 697 6.91 -56.11 15.53
CA LYS A 697 7.05 -57.57 15.74
C LYS A 697 5.67 -58.18 15.93
N PRO A 698 5.28 -59.23 15.19
CA PRO A 698 4.02 -59.92 15.43
C PRO A 698 4.01 -60.45 16.87
N GLN A 699 2.95 -60.13 17.62
CA GLN A 699 2.80 -60.62 18.99
C GLN A 699 2.79 -62.15 18.98
N SER A 700 3.79 -62.77 19.60
CA SER A 700 3.76 -64.20 19.90
C SER A 700 2.66 -64.45 20.93
N ASN A 701 1.54 -65.03 20.49
CA ASN A 701 0.39 -65.34 21.34
C ASN A 701 0.80 -66.19 22.56
N SER A 702 0.91 -65.56 23.73
CA SER A 702 1.20 -66.27 24.99
C SER A 702 0.51 -65.68 26.23
N VAL A 703 -0.63 -65.00 26.08
CA VAL A 703 -1.54 -64.71 27.21
C VAL A 703 -3.01 -64.84 26.76
N LEU A 704 -3.55 -66.06 26.81
CA LEU A 704 -5.00 -66.30 26.81
C LEU A 704 -5.35 -67.40 27.82
N ALA A 705 -5.15 -67.08 29.10
CA ALA A 705 -5.48 -67.95 30.22
C ALA A 705 -5.81 -67.17 31.49
N SER A 706 -6.78 -66.23 31.42
CA SER A 706 -7.69 -65.87 32.53
C SER A 706 -8.58 -64.68 32.18
N LEU A 707 -9.90 -64.92 32.09
CA LEU A 707 -10.97 -64.22 32.81
C LEU A 707 -12.35 -64.78 32.33
N PRO A 708 -13.42 -64.69 33.15
CA PRO A 708 -14.55 -65.62 33.05
C PRO A 708 -15.68 -65.18 32.11
N SER A 709 -16.43 -66.18 31.64
CA SER A 709 -17.61 -66.03 30.79
C SER A 709 -18.85 -65.49 31.53
N LEU A 710 -19.42 -64.39 31.06
CA LEU A 710 -20.81 -64.02 31.35
C LEU A 710 -21.71 -64.50 30.21
N VAL A 711 -22.62 -65.43 30.52
CA VAL A 711 -23.56 -66.02 29.57
C VAL A 711 -24.86 -65.22 29.55
N MET A 712 -25.28 -64.76 28.36
CA MET A 712 -26.66 -64.36 28.08
C MET A 712 -27.26 -65.31 27.05
N LYS A 713 -28.41 -65.92 27.37
CA LYS A 713 -29.07 -66.91 26.52
C LYS A 713 -29.98 -66.22 25.50
N GLY A 714 -29.77 -66.52 24.21
CA GLY A 714 -30.74 -66.30 23.13
C GLY A 714 -30.87 -67.58 22.31
N SER A 715 -32.08 -68.13 22.19
CA SER A 715 -32.35 -69.43 21.57
C SER A 715 -32.95 -69.27 20.17
N GLY A 716 -32.63 -70.16 19.21
CA GLY A 716 -33.48 -70.31 18.01
C GLY A 716 -32.85 -70.76 16.68
N SER A 717 -32.65 -72.08 16.53
CA SER A 717 -32.90 -72.85 15.28
C SER A 717 -32.19 -72.51 13.94
N GLY A 718 -31.03 -73.16 13.71
CA GLY A 718 -30.81 -74.15 12.63
C GLY A 718 -31.12 -73.86 11.14
N ASN A 719 -30.13 -74.06 10.25
CA ASN A 719 -29.83 -75.39 9.69
C ASN A 719 -28.65 -75.45 8.67
N THR A 720 -27.81 -76.48 8.84
CA THR A 720 -27.05 -77.27 7.83
C THR A 720 -26.25 -76.61 6.69
N THR A 721 -24.94 -76.86 6.74
CA THR A 721 -23.91 -76.83 5.66
C THR A 721 -24.05 -78.09 4.74
N PRO A 722 -23.15 -78.45 3.76
CA PRO A 722 -21.76 -77.97 3.54
C PRO A 722 -21.18 -77.94 2.09
N THR A 723 -19.85 -77.73 2.00
CA THR A 723 -18.89 -78.10 0.90
C THR A 723 -18.91 -77.31 -0.43
N HIS A 724 -17.79 -77.07 -1.15
CA HIS A 724 -16.36 -77.40 -0.96
C HIS A 724 -15.42 -76.43 -1.75
N HIS A 725 -14.14 -76.36 -1.35
CA HIS A 725 -12.93 -75.99 -2.14
C HIS A 725 -12.61 -74.52 -2.55
N ILE A 726 -11.64 -73.98 -1.79
CA ILE A 726 -10.51 -73.08 -2.16
C ILE A 726 -9.56 -73.93 -3.08
N PRO A 727 -8.61 -73.42 -3.96
CA PRO A 727 -7.67 -72.36 -3.53
C PRO A 727 -6.84 -71.47 -4.51
N HIS A 728 -6.19 -70.48 -3.87
CA HIS A 728 -4.87 -69.86 -4.14
C HIS A 728 -4.60 -69.00 -5.39
N GLY A 729 -3.80 -67.93 -5.19
CA GLY A 729 -3.14 -67.18 -6.26
C GLY A 729 -2.68 -65.76 -5.85
N SER A 730 -1.64 -65.64 -5.01
CA SER A 730 -1.02 -64.34 -4.65
C SER A 730 -0.03 -63.86 -5.72
N ILE A 731 0.26 -62.55 -5.80
CA ILE A 731 1.59 -61.88 -5.91
C ILE A 731 1.52 -60.48 -6.57
N ILE A 732 2.38 -59.56 -6.09
CA ILE A 732 2.46 -58.10 -6.30
C ILE A 732 3.96 -57.79 -6.59
N PRO A 733 4.37 -56.94 -7.58
CA PRO A 733 4.15 -55.48 -7.55
C PRO A 733 4.00 -54.73 -8.91
N ALA A 734 4.08 -53.40 -8.83
CA ALA A 734 4.10 -52.34 -9.84
C ALA A 734 5.28 -52.40 -10.86
N PRO A 735 5.32 -51.56 -11.93
CA PRO A 735 5.83 -50.18 -11.77
C PRO A 735 5.31 -49.03 -12.70
N VAL A 736 5.67 -47.83 -12.25
CA VAL A 736 5.75 -46.46 -12.81
C VAL A 736 5.98 -46.26 -14.34
N ALA A 737 5.06 -45.48 -14.97
CA ALA A 737 5.23 -44.34 -15.93
C ALA A 737 6.17 -44.45 -17.19
N PRO A 738 6.44 -43.35 -17.95
CA PRO A 738 5.52 -42.69 -18.91
C PRO A 738 6.11 -42.57 -20.34
N LEU A 739 5.28 -42.31 -21.38
CA LEU A 739 5.76 -41.94 -22.72
C LEU A 739 4.81 -40.97 -23.47
N SER A 740 5.29 -40.38 -24.57
CA SER A 740 4.84 -39.07 -25.07
C SER A 740 4.58 -38.96 -26.58
N ARG A 741 3.72 -37.98 -26.94
CA ARG A 741 3.85 -37.04 -28.09
C ARG A 741 3.38 -37.46 -29.51
N VAL A 742 2.74 -36.47 -30.19
CA VAL A 742 2.84 -36.04 -31.63
C VAL A 742 1.52 -35.99 -32.44
N GLY A 743 1.23 -34.80 -33.01
CA GLY A 743 0.52 -34.57 -34.29
C GLY A 743 -1.03 -34.60 -34.28
N ASN A 744 -1.77 -33.83 -35.10
CA ASN A 744 -1.35 -32.83 -36.10
C ASN A 744 -2.44 -31.75 -36.37
N GLU A 745 -2.00 -30.64 -36.97
CA GLU A 745 -2.65 -29.42 -37.52
C GLU A 745 -4.15 -29.38 -37.87
N SER A 746 -4.77 -28.19 -37.70
CA SER A 746 -5.47 -27.45 -38.79
C SER A 746 -5.73 -25.96 -38.49
N GLN A 747 -5.77 -25.16 -39.56
CA GLN A 747 -5.57 -23.70 -39.63
C GLN A 747 -6.64 -22.76 -39.03
N ALA A 748 -6.23 -21.50 -38.81
CA ALA A 748 -7.08 -20.35 -38.52
C ALA A 748 -7.57 -19.63 -39.80
N VAL A 749 -8.64 -18.84 -39.65
CA VAL A 749 -9.13 -17.88 -40.67
C VAL A 749 -9.26 -16.50 -40.04
N ALA A 750 -8.70 -15.47 -40.68
CA ALA A 750 -8.86 -14.07 -40.32
C ALA A 750 -9.87 -13.37 -41.25
N ARG A 751 -10.55 -12.30 -40.77
CA ARG A 751 -11.05 -11.22 -41.64
C ARG A 751 -11.43 -9.93 -40.89
N ASP A 752 -11.35 -8.84 -41.63
CA ASP A 752 -11.43 -7.44 -41.19
C ASP A 752 -12.80 -6.94 -40.67
N GLY A 753 -12.73 -6.12 -39.62
CA GLY A 753 -12.92 -4.66 -39.75
C GLY A 753 -14.31 -4.08 -40.05
N ARG A 754 -14.82 -3.24 -39.14
CA ARG A 754 -15.49 -1.98 -39.52
C ARG A 754 -15.49 -0.91 -38.44
N VAL A 755 -15.25 0.33 -38.87
CA VAL A 755 -15.44 1.57 -38.12
C VAL A 755 -16.93 1.87 -37.95
N SER A 756 -17.32 2.50 -36.83
CA SER A 756 -18.53 3.32 -36.76
C SER A 756 -18.36 4.48 -35.79
N THR A 757 -18.70 5.67 -36.26
CA THR A 757 -18.54 6.97 -35.60
C THR A 757 -19.91 7.54 -35.22
N SER A 758 -20.09 8.05 -34.00
CA SER A 758 -21.11 9.07 -33.72
C SER A 758 -20.90 9.74 -32.35
N SER A 759 -20.63 11.04 -32.37
CA SER A 759 -20.85 11.94 -31.23
C SER A 759 -22.35 12.23 -31.04
N PRO A 760 -22.72 12.85 -29.92
CA PRO A 760 -23.36 14.17 -30.07
C PRO A 760 -22.78 15.25 -29.14
N LEU A 761 -23.07 16.51 -29.49
CA LEU A 761 -22.59 17.74 -28.83
C LEU A 761 -23.67 18.37 -27.95
N ALA A 762 -23.22 18.96 -26.83
CA ALA A 762 -23.71 20.17 -26.13
C ALA A 762 -25.22 20.37 -25.84
N MET A 763 -25.55 20.69 -24.57
CA MET A 763 -25.78 22.07 -24.11
C MET A 763 -25.89 22.13 -22.55
N PRO A 764 -25.64 23.28 -21.89
CA PRO A 764 -25.48 23.36 -20.43
C PRO A 764 -26.79 23.67 -19.68
N GLY A 765 -26.91 23.12 -18.47
CA GLY A 765 -28.00 23.42 -17.52
C GLY A 765 -27.47 24.12 -16.27
N LEU A 766 -27.85 25.39 -16.09
CA LEU A 766 -27.52 26.22 -14.93
C LEU A 766 -28.43 25.84 -13.73
N MET A 767 -27.86 25.46 -12.59
CA MET A 767 -28.58 25.34 -11.31
C MET A 767 -27.75 25.90 -10.15
N HIS A 768 -28.22 27.00 -9.58
CA HIS A 768 -27.74 27.52 -8.29
C HIS A 768 -28.24 26.64 -7.14
N GLY A 769 -27.43 26.46 -6.09
CA GLY A 769 -27.86 25.75 -4.89
C GLY A 769 -26.76 25.63 -3.83
N SER A 770 -26.41 26.74 -3.17
CA SER A 770 -25.53 26.72 -1.99
C SER A 770 -26.30 26.23 -0.75
N PRO A 771 -25.79 25.25 0.01
CA PRO A 771 -26.07 25.11 1.44
C PRO A 771 -25.10 26.01 2.23
N LEU A 772 -25.54 26.45 3.41
CA LEU A 772 -24.78 27.35 4.28
C LEU A 772 -23.67 26.60 5.03
N SER A 773 -22.54 27.29 5.24
CA SER A 773 -21.43 26.84 6.07
C SER A 773 -21.75 27.01 7.56
N ASP A 774 -21.69 25.93 8.34
CA ASP A 774 -21.61 26.00 9.80
C ASP A 774 -20.13 25.87 10.25
N ASP A 775 -19.61 26.90 10.91
CA ASP A 775 -18.25 26.97 11.43
C ASP A 775 -18.10 26.18 12.75
N SER A 776 -17.56 24.94 12.71
CA SER A 776 -16.78 24.39 13.85
C SER A 776 -16.07 23.05 13.58
N SER A 777 -14.74 23.06 13.36
CA SER A 777 -13.78 22.14 14.01
C SER A 777 -12.34 22.28 13.46
N GLN A 778 -11.40 22.83 14.23
CA GLN A 778 -9.96 22.84 13.86
C GLN A 778 -9.10 21.78 14.60
N HIS A 779 -9.72 20.84 15.33
CA HIS A 779 -8.98 19.88 16.17
C HIS A 779 -9.45 18.40 16.11
N SER A 780 -10.24 18.00 15.11
CA SER A 780 -10.78 16.63 14.99
C SER A 780 -10.27 15.83 13.79
N ASP A 781 -9.65 16.46 12.80
CA ASP A 781 -9.49 15.87 11.45
C ASP A 781 -8.49 14.71 11.36
N SER A 782 -7.52 14.59 12.27
CA SER A 782 -6.45 13.59 12.15
C SER A 782 -6.94 12.14 12.23
N GLY A 783 -7.98 11.87 13.04
CA GLY A 783 -8.60 10.54 13.14
C GLY A 783 -9.48 10.21 11.94
N HIS A 784 -10.28 11.18 11.48
CA HIS A 784 -11.15 11.03 10.32
C HIS A 784 -10.32 10.83 9.03
N LEU A 785 -9.30 11.65 8.82
CA LEU A 785 -8.36 11.54 7.71
C LEU A 785 -7.66 10.17 7.63
N MET A 786 -7.22 9.60 8.77
CA MET A 786 -6.64 8.25 8.79
C MET A 786 -7.69 7.15 8.58
N THR A 787 -8.94 7.40 8.96
CA THR A 787 -10.06 6.49 8.69
C THR A 787 -10.34 6.44 7.19
N LEU A 788 -10.36 7.58 6.50
CA LEU A 788 -10.44 7.65 5.04
C LEU A 788 -9.27 6.89 4.37
N VAL A 789 -8.03 7.02 4.87
CA VAL A 789 -6.90 6.21 4.37
C VAL A 789 -7.13 4.72 4.59
N ALA A 790 -7.55 4.30 5.77
CA ALA A 790 -7.80 2.90 6.08
C ALA A 790 -8.90 2.31 5.18
N MET A 791 -9.96 3.07 4.92
CA MET A 791 -10.99 2.73 3.94
C MET A 791 -10.44 2.68 2.51
N ALA A 792 -9.54 3.60 2.13
CA ALA A 792 -8.83 3.56 0.85
C ALA A 792 -8.10 2.22 0.64
N PHE A 793 -7.35 1.77 1.66
CA PHE A 793 -6.65 0.49 1.58
C PHE A 793 -7.62 -0.67 1.35
N SER A 794 -8.71 -0.74 2.12
CA SER A 794 -9.73 -1.78 1.97
C SER A 794 -10.42 -1.76 0.59
N THR A 795 -10.96 -0.61 0.17
CA THR A 795 -11.72 -0.48 -1.09
C THR A 795 -10.85 -0.71 -2.32
N ILE A 796 -9.58 -0.31 -2.29
CA ILE A 796 -8.66 -0.48 -3.42
C ILE A 796 -8.07 -1.91 -3.46
N GLN A 797 -8.11 -2.67 -2.35
CA GLN A 797 -7.60 -4.05 -2.28
C GLN A 797 -8.55 -5.11 -2.85
N GLY A 798 -9.77 -4.76 -3.25
CA GLY A 798 -10.77 -5.74 -3.72
C GLY A 798 -11.34 -6.59 -2.56
N GLU A 799 -11.34 -6.04 -1.36
CA GLU A 799 -12.13 -6.56 -0.24
C GLU A 799 -13.45 -5.79 -0.18
N GLY A 800 -14.28 -5.98 -1.20
CA GLY A 800 -15.68 -5.59 -1.13
C GLY A 800 -16.50 -6.68 -0.46
N HIS A 801 -16.77 -6.54 0.85
CA HIS A 801 -18.04 -6.90 1.49
C HIS A 801 -18.17 -6.36 2.93
#